data_AF-A0A7S8F6X0-F1
#
_entry.id   AF-A0A7S8F6X0-F1
#
_cell.length_a   1.000
_cell.length_b   1.000
_cell.length_c   1.000
_cell.angle_alpha   90.00
_cell.angle_beta   90.00
_cell.angle_gamma   90.00
#
_symmetry.space_group_name_H-M   'P 1'
#
loop_
_entity.id
_entity.type
_entity.pdbx_description
1 polymer ?
#
loop_
_entity_poly.entity_id
_entity_poly.type
_entity_poly.pdbx_seq_one_letter_code
_entity_poly.pdbx_strand_id
1 'polypeptide(L)'
;MRAGFLLAVAPLAFISVPALAGEEVRFAEAPAWVAPFDFDTALAKKQEVVVFDRQLRLEDGVVSRYTDIAYDVRNTEVLARLGTVQFGWLPDKGDLTIHRLQILRDGKIIDLVAQGVRPEIIRRETELERRTVNGALTALFKIPGIKVGDVLRFSSTTTSRDQALAGSMQATEALTAEPTRLGFGRLRISWPESAHITHATLGGAPQPTVTRAKGFETIEVMLPIAQPIEMPTDAPGRFQLTPAIMAGSFASWSDVAAVMAPHYRTDGAIVPGSPLAKEVARIRSATSVPLERVALALQSVQDEVNYLMNGMDGGNYLPQTPEETWTLRYGDCKAKTLLLLAMLRELGVDAEAVMVNATNGDAVSAWQPLPGAFDHVIVRAKVDGEDYWLDGTSAGARLDTLREVPNFVYALPIRADGSELVRMEQRWPTVPDRIMRITYDFTRGVDLPGLYEIDVETHGVLGAQMRARASESDPKIAIAYAQKYMEDVLDSVVYDAAFSYDPSTGTGRLKAKGILSDSFKIDQDAATFKIYTASTNWAFDPDRARAAWRNVPYKVGGPMTSAEEAVIILPESGAGASVTGTGNLAPRTIAGTRFERSLSLDKGVVKVKDSSSFVPVEIPATDIPAEKAAMRALASADPEVKIASPRRYWEFDDKEIAQRVASLREGADALVKLMPEESNYYMLRGALYTMARDYDAALSDIDRAIDIDGTALAYSTRAEILTDAGRYDEAVLAAETAYDLTGDLAHGTAYANALSVAGRPEEGLAVLDAIDVSGDDRSSLAQVFAEIAGPTGRVEEAWKMLEEVLKDRPGDELVLNSQCWFMGTWNYRVADGEQLCDKAVKAGGYSAAALDSRALLFHRLGREDDALDDLEAALRKQPEQAASLYLRGIIRLGTGQADGRKDIEHALRLSPDIAIRYQRYGISPKR
;
A
#
# COMPACT_ATOMS: atom_id res chain seq x y z
N MET A 1 -72.89 26.62 -53.64
CA MET A 1 -71.62 26.57 -54.39
C MET A 1 -70.53 27.24 -53.55
N ARG A 2 -69.46 26.50 -53.24
CA ARG A 2 -68.16 26.91 -52.68
C ARG A 2 -68.16 27.83 -51.44
N ALA A 3 -68.03 27.21 -50.26
CA ALA A 3 -67.53 27.87 -49.05
C ALA A 3 -66.01 27.63 -48.96
N GLY A 4 -65.25 28.73 -48.91
CA GLY A 4 -63.79 28.70 -48.71
C GLY A 4 -63.45 28.83 -47.23
N PHE A 5 -62.57 27.97 -46.74
CA PHE A 5 -61.88 28.10 -45.46
C PHE A 5 -60.40 28.34 -45.72
N LEU A 6 -59.88 29.46 -45.20
CA LEU A 6 -58.47 29.82 -45.22
C LEU A 6 -57.68 28.92 -44.26
N LEU A 7 -56.63 28.29 -44.77
CA LEU A 7 -55.59 27.61 -43.99
C LEU A 7 -54.51 28.65 -43.60
N ALA A 8 -54.31 28.86 -42.30
CA ALA A 8 -53.16 29.61 -41.78
C ALA A 8 -51.96 28.66 -41.64
N VAL A 9 -50.86 28.98 -42.33
CA VAL A 9 -49.57 28.29 -42.22
C VAL A 9 -48.71 29.04 -41.21
N ALA A 10 -48.31 28.37 -40.13
CA ALA A 10 -47.30 28.87 -39.19
C ALA A 10 -45.89 28.51 -39.70
N PRO A 11 -44.91 29.43 -39.64
CA PRO A 11 -43.54 29.11 -40.03
C PRO A 11 -42.82 28.40 -38.87
N LEU A 12 -42.33 27.18 -39.11
CA LEU A 12 -41.32 26.54 -38.26
C LEU A 12 -40.00 27.28 -38.47
N ALA A 13 -39.56 28.03 -37.46
CA ALA A 13 -38.20 28.52 -37.37
C ALA A 13 -37.27 27.35 -36.97
N PHE A 14 -36.50 26.83 -37.93
CA PHE A 14 -35.36 25.97 -37.63
C PHE A 14 -34.27 26.82 -36.97
N ILE A 15 -34.04 26.61 -35.67
CA ILE A 15 -32.83 27.09 -35.01
C ILE A 15 -31.70 26.18 -35.48
N SER A 16 -30.99 26.58 -36.52
CA SER A 16 -29.70 25.98 -36.88
C SER A 16 -28.67 26.44 -35.86
N VAL A 17 -28.29 25.57 -34.92
CA VAL A 17 -27.07 25.75 -34.14
C VAL A 17 -25.91 25.63 -35.12
N PRO A 18 -24.98 26.60 -35.23
CA PRO A 18 -23.83 26.46 -36.10
C PRO A 18 -22.97 25.31 -35.56
N ALA A 19 -22.80 24.25 -36.36
CA ALA A 19 -21.77 23.26 -36.10
C ALA A 19 -20.41 23.97 -36.17
N LEU A 20 -19.63 23.92 -35.09
CA LEU A 20 -18.28 24.46 -35.06
C LEU A 20 -17.39 23.59 -35.96
N ALA A 21 -16.59 24.21 -36.82
CA ALA A 21 -15.65 23.49 -37.67
C ALA A 21 -14.66 22.70 -36.78
N GLY A 22 -14.65 21.37 -36.90
CA GLY A 22 -13.77 20.47 -36.12
C GLY A 22 -14.50 19.32 -35.40
N GLU A 23 -15.82 19.43 -35.19
CA GLU A 23 -16.61 18.39 -34.49
C GLU A 23 -17.10 17.25 -35.40
N GLU A 24 -17.11 17.46 -36.72
CA GLU A 24 -17.54 16.45 -37.69
C GLU A 24 -16.40 15.55 -38.16
N VAL A 25 -16.68 14.24 -38.25
CA VAL A 25 -15.73 13.28 -38.83
C VAL A 25 -15.76 13.34 -40.34
N ARG A 26 -14.59 13.60 -40.94
CA ARG A 26 -14.42 13.68 -42.39
C ARG A 26 -14.10 12.31 -42.98
N PHE A 27 -14.51 12.11 -44.23
CA PHE A 27 -14.18 10.91 -45.01
C PHE A 27 -13.52 11.35 -46.31
N ALA A 28 -12.26 10.97 -46.52
CA ALA A 28 -11.49 11.35 -47.70
C ALA A 28 -10.39 10.32 -47.97
N GLU A 29 -9.83 10.30 -49.18
CA GLU A 29 -8.66 9.47 -49.47
C GLU A 29 -7.46 9.85 -48.59
N ALA A 30 -6.53 8.91 -48.41
CA ALA A 30 -5.31 9.15 -47.65
C ALA A 30 -4.50 10.30 -48.29
N PRO A 31 -3.88 11.20 -47.50
CA PRO A 31 -3.11 12.30 -48.05
C PRO A 31 -1.96 11.84 -48.94
N ALA A 32 -1.71 12.53 -50.05
CA ALA A 32 -0.68 12.16 -51.02
C ALA A 32 0.76 12.11 -50.46
N TRP A 33 1.00 12.73 -49.29
CA TRP A 33 2.29 12.72 -48.61
C TRP A 33 2.56 11.46 -47.79
N VAL A 34 1.56 10.61 -47.58
CA VAL A 34 1.68 9.33 -46.86
C VAL A 34 2.44 8.34 -47.74
N ALA A 35 3.53 7.79 -47.20
CA ALA A 35 4.34 6.81 -47.92
C ALA A 35 3.61 5.45 -47.97
N PRO A 36 3.51 4.79 -49.15
CA PRO A 36 2.88 3.47 -49.24
C PRO A 36 3.75 2.38 -48.60
N PHE A 37 3.16 1.20 -48.38
CA PHE A 37 3.84 -0.04 -48.03
C PHE A 37 3.13 -1.23 -48.68
N ASP A 38 3.79 -2.37 -48.78
CA ASP A 38 3.21 -3.61 -49.32
C ASP A 38 2.38 -4.33 -48.25
N PHE A 39 1.06 -4.25 -48.39
CA PHE A 39 0.12 -4.87 -47.46
C PHE A 39 0.05 -6.39 -47.60
N ASP A 40 0.22 -6.95 -48.79
CA ASP A 40 0.13 -8.39 -49.01
C ASP A 40 1.33 -9.10 -48.34
N THR A 41 2.51 -8.48 -48.41
CA THR A 41 3.69 -8.94 -47.67
C THR A 41 3.48 -8.86 -46.15
N ALA A 42 2.83 -7.80 -45.64
CA ALA A 42 2.51 -7.69 -44.21
C ALA A 42 1.52 -8.78 -43.77
N LEU A 43 0.48 -9.01 -44.56
CA LEU A 43 -0.55 -10.03 -44.34
C LEU A 43 0.02 -11.45 -44.34
N ALA A 44 0.95 -11.75 -45.25
CA ALA A 44 1.58 -13.06 -45.37
C ALA A 44 2.33 -13.50 -44.10
N LYS A 45 2.75 -12.56 -43.23
CA LYS A 45 3.44 -12.86 -41.97
C LYS A 45 2.54 -13.35 -40.84
N LYS A 46 1.21 -13.27 -40.99
CA LYS A 46 0.19 -13.82 -40.06
C LYS A 46 0.38 -13.39 -38.58
N GLN A 47 0.75 -12.13 -38.35
CA GLN A 47 0.81 -11.55 -37.00
C GLN A 47 -0.58 -11.04 -36.55
N GLU A 48 -0.83 -10.97 -35.25
CA GLU A 48 -2.12 -10.46 -34.74
C GLU A 48 -2.31 -9.01 -35.15
N VAL A 49 -1.28 -8.19 -34.98
CA VAL A 49 -1.20 -6.86 -35.57
C VAL A 49 -0.52 -7.00 -36.92
N VAL A 50 -1.33 -7.03 -37.97
CA VAL A 50 -0.86 -7.18 -39.36
C VAL A 50 -0.13 -5.92 -39.80
N VAL A 51 -0.66 -4.75 -39.45
CA VAL A 51 -0.08 -3.44 -39.79
C VAL A 51 -0.16 -2.51 -38.58
N PHE A 52 0.93 -1.78 -38.35
CA PHE A 52 0.96 -0.56 -37.56
C PHE A 52 1.87 0.47 -38.26
N ASP A 53 1.28 1.36 -39.06
CA ASP A 53 2.01 2.44 -39.76
C ASP A 53 1.55 3.79 -39.23
N ARG A 54 2.49 4.51 -38.62
CA ARG A 54 2.29 5.85 -38.04
C ARG A 54 3.14 6.84 -38.81
N GLN A 55 2.50 7.82 -39.44
CA GLN A 55 3.21 8.84 -40.22
C GLN A 55 2.80 10.24 -39.81
N LEU A 56 3.78 11.11 -39.57
CA LEU A 56 3.60 12.48 -39.14
C LEU A 56 4.15 13.46 -40.19
N ARG A 57 3.41 14.56 -40.36
CA ARG A 57 3.82 15.74 -41.15
C ARG A 57 3.76 16.97 -40.26
N LEU A 58 4.89 17.65 -40.08
CA LEU A 58 4.98 18.95 -39.41
C LEU A 58 5.16 20.01 -40.50
N GLU A 59 4.14 20.82 -40.74
CA GLU A 59 4.11 21.81 -41.83
C GLU A 59 3.14 22.96 -41.50
N ASP A 60 3.54 24.20 -41.77
CA ASP A 60 2.73 25.41 -41.61
C ASP A 60 2.04 25.58 -40.24
N GLY A 61 2.68 25.10 -39.18
CA GLY A 61 2.15 25.12 -37.81
C GLY A 61 1.06 24.09 -37.53
N VAL A 62 0.91 23.07 -38.39
CA VAL A 62 0.01 21.93 -38.21
C VAL A 62 0.82 20.65 -38.07
N VAL A 63 0.47 19.84 -37.06
CA VAL A 63 0.93 18.45 -36.95
C VAL A 63 -0.17 17.54 -37.47
N SER A 64 0.06 16.92 -38.61
CA SER A 64 -0.85 15.89 -39.17
C SER A 64 -0.32 14.51 -38.83
N ARG A 65 -1.17 13.65 -38.28
CA ARG A 65 -0.83 12.29 -37.83
C ARG A 65 -1.72 11.26 -38.50
N TYR A 66 -1.17 10.60 -39.50
CA TYR A 66 -1.79 9.48 -40.18
C TYR A 66 -1.48 8.17 -39.42
N THR A 67 -2.50 7.33 -39.24
CA THR A 67 -2.39 6.01 -38.60
C THR A 67 -3.12 4.99 -39.47
N ASP A 68 -2.45 3.90 -39.84
CA ASP A 68 -3.03 2.72 -40.52
C ASP A 68 -2.77 1.48 -39.67
N ILE A 69 -3.84 0.80 -39.25
CA ILE A 69 -3.77 -0.38 -38.40
C ILE A 69 -4.61 -1.48 -39.03
N ALA A 70 -4.07 -2.71 -39.01
CA ALA A 70 -4.78 -3.91 -39.39
C ALA A 70 -4.62 -5.00 -38.33
N TYR A 71 -5.72 -5.62 -37.94
CA TYR A 71 -5.76 -6.71 -36.97
C TYR A 71 -6.32 -7.99 -37.59
N ASP A 72 -5.65 -9.11 -37.32
CA ASP A 72 -6.13 -10.45 -37.64
C ASP A 72 -7.07 -10.96 -36.54
N VAL A 73 -8.35 -11.13 -36.88
CA VAL A 73 -9.42 -11.57 -35.99
C VAL A 73 -9.36 -13.09 -35.83
N ARG A 74 -8.29 -13.57 -35.19
CA ARG A 74 -7.96 -15.00 -35.11
C ARG A 74 -8.74 -15.81 -34.08
N ASN A 75 -9.37 -15.16 -33.11
CA ASN A 75 -10.12 -15.81 -32.04
C ASN A 75 -11.29 -14.93 -31.55
N THR A 76 -12.12 -15.50 -30.69
CA THR A 76 -13.31 -14.84 -30.15
C THR A 76 -13.00 -13.66 -29.23
N GLU A 77 -11.85 -13.66 -28.55
CA GLU A 77 -11.40 -12.56 -27.70
C GLU A 77 -11.07 -11.31 -28.53
N VAL A 78 -10.27 -11.47 -29.58
CA VAL A 78 -9.94 -10.39 -30.53
C VAL A 78 -11.21 -9.89 -31.23
N LEU A 79 -12.12 -10.80 -31.60
CA LEU A 79 -13.42 -10.44 -32.17
C LEU A 79 -14.25 -9.57 -31.22
N ALA A 80 -14.33 -9.95 -29.94
CA ALA A 80 -15.07 -9.18 -28.94
C ALA A 80 -14.47 -7.77 -28.77
N ARG A 81 -13.13 -7.67 -28.75
CA ARG A 81 -12.41 -6.38 -28.67
C ARG A 81 -12.63 -5.49 -29.90
N LEU A 82 -12.67 -6.08 -31.10
CA LEU A 82 -12.73 -5.34 -32.37
C LEU A 82 -14.13 -5.18 -32.96
N GLY A 83 -15.17 -5.70 -32.30
CA GLY A 83 -16.56 -5.47 -32.66
C GLY A 83 -16.93 -3.97 -32.67
N THR A 84 -16.14 -3.15 -31.98
CA THR A 84 -16.23 -1.69 -32.01
C THR A 84 -14.83 -1.06 -32.11
N VAL A 85 -14.65 -0.08 -33.00
CA VAL A 85 -13.40 0.68 -33.17
C VAL A 85 -13.63 2.15 -32.76
N GLN A 86 -12.65 2.74 -32.09
CA GLN A 86 -12.72 4.09 -31.53
C GLN A 86 -11.59 4.97 -32.08
N PHE A 87 -11.91 6.22 -32.40
CA PHE A 87 -10.95 7.24 -32.79
C PHE A 87 -11.16 8.50 -31.96
N GLY A 88 -10.15 8.91 -31.19
CA GLY A 88 -10.19 10.13 -30.37
C GLY A 88 -9.53 11.32 -31.08
N TRP A 89 -10.09 12.52 -30.94
CA TRP A 89 -9.46 13.78 -31.37
C TRP A 89 -9.92 14.97 -30.53
N LEU A 90 -9.20 16.08 -30.65
CA LEU A 90 -9.50 17.35 -30.01
C LEU A 90 -10.07 18.32 -31.05
N PRO A 91 -11.39 18.55 -31.07
CA PRO A 91 -12.05 19.32 -32.13
C PRO A 91 -11.67 20.81 -32.13
N ASP A 92 -11.21 21.35 -30.99
CA ASP A 92 -10.71 22.72 -30.86
C ASP A 92 -9.33 22.92 -31.50
N LYS A 93 -8.58 21.83 -31.73
CA LYS A 93 -7.22 21.87 -32.31
C LYS A 93 -7.16 21.44 -33.77
N GLY A 94 -8.11 20.64 -34.23
CA GLY A 94 -8.12 20.14 -35.59
C GLY A 94 -9.14 19.04 -35.84
N ASP A 95 -8.95 18.33 -36.94
CA ASP A 95 -9.95 17.45 -37.52
C ASP A 95 -9.58 15.97 -37.37
N LEU A 96 -10.60 15.11 -37.31
CA LEU A 96 -10.48 13.68 -37.58
C LEU A 96 -10.96 13.36 -39.00
N THR A 97 -10.09 12.75 -39.79
CA THR A 97 -10.43 12.22 -41.12
C THR A 97 -10.26 10.71 -41.13
N ILE A 98 -11.30 9.97 -41.50
CA ILE A 98 -11.25 8.52 -41.73
C ILE A 98 -10.99 8.27 -43.22
N HIS A 99 -9.95 7.49 -43.51
CA HIS A 99 -9.57 7.14 -44.88
C HIS A 99 -10.00 5.74 -45.27
N ARG A 100 -10.06 4.83 -44.29
CA ARG A 100 -10.40 3.44 -44.51
C ARG A 100 -11.09 2.84 -43.30
N LEU A 101 -12.11 2.03 -43.54
CA LEU A 101 -12.66 1.07 -42.59
C LEU A 101 -13.12 -0.16 -43.38
N GLN A 102 -12.31 -1.22 -43.36
CA GLN A 102 -12.44 -2.36 -44.28
C GLN A 102 -12.27 -3.69 -43.57
N ILE A 103 -13.07 -4.68 -43.98
CA ILE A 103 -12.90 -6.09 -43.61
C ILE A 103 -12.29 -6.82 -44.80
N LEU A 104 -11.20 -7.53 -44.58
CA LEU A 104 -10.63 -8.48 -45.51
C LEU A 104 -11.14 -9.89 -45.16
N ARG A 105 -11.83 -10.52 -46.11
CA ARG A 105 -12.39 -11.88 -45.94
C ARG A 105 -12.17 -12.68 -47.22
N ASP A 106 -11.49 -13.82 -47.10
CA ASP A 106 -11.23 -14.74 -48.22
C ASP A 106 -10.62 -14.03 -49.45
N GLY A 107 -9.73 -13.05 -49.23
CA GLY A 107 -9.09 -12.24 -50.28
C GLY A 107 -9.97 -11.13 -50.88
N LYS A 108 -11.18 -10.90 -50.37
CA LYS A 108 -12.08 -9.82 -50.82
C LYS A 108 -12.13 -8.68 -49.79
N ILE A 109 -12.16 -7.44 -50.28
CA ILE A 109 -12.34 -6.23 -49.47
C ILE A 109 -13.83 -5.94 -49.34
N ILE A 110 -14.29 -5.76 -48.11
CA ILE A 110 -15.62 -5.23 -47.76
C ILE A 110 -15.38 -3.83 -47.20
N ASP A 111 -15.79 -2.80 -47.95
CA ASP A 111 -15.66 -1.41 -47.54
C ASP A 111 -16.86 -0.94 -46.73
N LEU A 112 -16.65 -0.77 -45.42
CA LEU A 112 -17.71 -0.43 -44.48
C LEU A 112 -18.14 1.03 -44.62
N VAL A 113 -17.21 1.94 -44.97
CA VAL A 113 -17.56 3.35 -45.19
C VAL A 113 -18.47 3.48 -46.42
N ALA A 114 -18.14 2.78 -47.50
CA ALA A 114 -18.95 2.75 -48.72
C ALA A 114 -20.33 2.09 -48.51
N GLN A 115 -20.44 1.14 -47.58
CA GLN A 115 -21.70 0.52 -47.18
C GLN A 115 -22.55 1.40 -46.23
N GLY A 116 -22.11 2.62 -45.94
CA GLY A 116 -22.86 3.57 -45.12
C GLY A 116 -22.60 3.43 -43.62
N VAL A 117 -21.60 2.66 -43.18
CA VAL A 117 -21.20 2.66 -41.77
C VAL A 117 -20.66 4.05 -41.42
N ARG A 118 -21.20 4.63 -40.37
CA ARG A 118 -20.84 5.95 -39.83
C ARG A 118 -20.60 5.82 -38.33
N PRO A 119 -19.74 6.68 -37.74
CA PRO A 119 -19.49 6.65 -36.32
C PRO A 119 -20.65 7.29 -35.56
N GLU A 120 -20.85 6.82 -34.35
CA GLU A 120 -21.53 7.59 -33.31
C GLU A 120 -20.50 8.51 -32.67
N ILE A 121 -20.76 9.82 -32.67
CA ILE A 121 -19.86 10.79 -32.02
C ILE A 121 -20.30 10.94 -30.58
N ILE A 122 -19.41 10.58 -29.67
CA ILE A 122 -19.65 10.72 -28.24
C ILE A 122 -18.60 11.61 -27.62
N ARG A 123 -19.04 12.48 -26.72
CA ARG A 123 -18.16 13.18 -25.79
C ARG A 123 -18.02 12.29 -24.57
N ARG A 124 -16.88 11.59 -24.49
CA ARG A 124 -16.59 10.67 -23.41
C ARG A 124 -15.56 11.32 -22.50
N GLU A 125 -16.04 12.07 -21.52
CA GLU A 125 -15.19 12.63 -20.47
C GLU A 125 -14.84 11.53 -19.46
N THR A 126 -13.89 10.65 -19.82
CA THR A 126 -13.50 9.49 -19.01
C THR A 126 -12.92 9.86 -17.64
N GLU A 127 -12.50 11.12 -17.48
CA GLU A 127 -11.85 11.64 -16.29
C GLU A 127 -12.77 12.59 -15.48
N LEU A 128 -14.09 12.60 -15.72
CA LEU A 128 -15.05 13.43 -14.97
C LEU A 128 -15.05 13.12 -13.47
N GLU A 129 -14.94 11.84 -13.09
CA GLU A 129 -14.82 11.44 -11.68
C GLU A 129 -13.53 11.99 -11.03
N ARG A 130 -12.52 12.29 -11.86
CA ARG A 130 -11.28 12.99 -11.49
C ARG A 130 -11.34 14.49 -11.75
N ARG A 131 -12.55 15.06 -11.91
CA ARG A 131 -12.79 16.49 -12.12
C ARG A 131 -11.97 17.06 -13.30
N THR A 132 -11.93 16.31 -14.39
CA THR A 132 -11.20 16.69 -15.60
C THR A 132 -12.13 16.68 -16.80
N VAL A 133 -12.11 17.78 -17.55
CA VAL A 133 -12.84 17.95 -18.82
C VAL A 133 -11.81 18.33 -19.88
N ASN A 134 -11.54 17.46 -20.85
CA ASN A 134 -10.48 17.70 -21.84
C ASN A 134 -11.01 18.10 -23.23
N GLY A 135 -12.33 18.00 -23.45
CA GLY A 135 -12.94 18.39 -24.71
C GLY A 135 -12.84 17.38 -25.84
N ALA A 136 -12.23 16.21 -25.60
CA ALA A 136 -12.01 15.21 -26.63
C ALA A 136 -13.32 14.57 -27.10
N LEU A 137 -13.47 14.44 -28.42
CA LEU A 137 -14.53 13.66 -29.04
C LEU A 137 -14.01 12.27 -29.41
N THR A 138 -14.89 11.28 -29.35
CA THR A 138 -14.60 9.91 -29.78
C THR A 138 -15.59 9.51 -30.87
N ALA A 139 -15.06 9.08 -32.01
CA ALA A 139 -15.82 8.49 -33.10
C ALA A 139 -15.90 6.98 -32.91
N LEU A 140 -17.09 6.47 -32.62
CA LEU A 140 -17.35 5.07 -32.30
C LEU A 140 -17.95 4.34 -33.51
N PHE A 141 -17.19 3.43 -34.11
CA PHE A 141 -17.66 2.60 -35.22
C PHE A 141 -18.03 1.20 -34.72
N LYS A 142 -19.30 0.82 -34.87
CA LYS A 142 -19.72 -0.58 -34.75
C LYS A 142 -19.34 -1.29 -36.03
N ILE A 143 -18.71 -2.47 -35.94
CA ILE A 143 -18.19 -3.19 -37.11
C ILE A 143 -19.16 -4.32 -37.48
N PRO A 144 -20.11 -4.10 -38.41
CA PRO A 144 -21.13 -5.10 -38.71
C PRO A 144 -20.53 -6.31 -39.43
N GLY A 145 -20.94 -7.50 -38.98
CA GLY A 145 -20.65 -8.75 -39.68
C GLY A 145 -19.19 -9.20 -39.65
N ILE A 146 -18.32 -8.59 -38.84
CA ILE A 146 -16.97 -9.08 -38.54
C ILE A 146 -17.06 -10.46 -37.86
N LYS A 147 -16.15 -11.37 -38.20
CA LYS A 147 -16.10 -12.72 -37.63
C LYS A 147 -14.66 -13.22 -37.51
N VAL A 148 -14.49 -14.33 -36.79
CA VAL A 148 -13.20 -15.02 -36.70
C VAL A 148 -12.71 -15.44 -38.10
N GLY A 149 -11.45 -15.15 -38.40
CA GLY A 149 -10.80 -15.36 -39.71
C GLY A 149 -10.75 -14.13 -40.62
N ASP A 150 -11.39 -13.03 -40.23
CA ASP A 150 -11.29 -11.76 -40.95
C ASP A 150 -10.03 -10.97 -40.58
N VAL A 151 -9.63 -10.03 -41.43
CA VAL A 151 -8.69 -8.95 -41.07
C VAL A 151 -9.42 -7.61 -41.08
N LEU A 152 -9.48 -6.92 -39.95
CA LEU A 152 -10.04 -5.57 -39.86
C LEU A 152 -8.93 -4.55 -40.07
N ARG A 153 -9.04 -3.72 -41.11
CA ARG A 153 -8.08 -2.65 -41.40
C ARG A 153 -8.76 -1.29 -41.42
N PHE A 154 -8.18 -0.32 -40.74
CA PHE A 154 -8.66 1.04 -40.73
C PHE A 154 -7.52 2.04 -40.76
N SER A 155 -7.77 3.21 -41.33
CA SER A 155 -6.82 4.31 -41.28
C SER A 155 -7.49 5.67 -41.12
N SER A 156 -6.77 6.57 -40.44
CA SER A 156 -7.26 7.89 -40.09
C SER A 156 -6.11 8.90 -40.05
N THR A 157 -6.44 10.19 -40.22
CA THR A 157 -5.56 11.31 -39.94
C THR A 157 -6.19 12.20 -38.88
N THR A 158 -5.44 12.55 -37.86
CA THR A 158 -5.76 13.68 -36.98
C THR A 158 -4.85 14.87 -37.30
N THR A 159 -5.40 16.07 -37.33
CA THR A 159 -4.63 17.32 -37.41
C THR A 159 -4.66 18.04 -36.08
N SER A 160 -3.60 18.78 -35.77
CA SER A 160 -3.53 19.62 -34.57
C SER A 160 -2.75 20.89 -34.84
N ARG A 161 -3.37 22.03 -34.51
CA ARG A 161 -2.76 23.36 -34.42
C ARG A 161 -3.16 23.94 -33.07
N ASP A 162 -2.22 24.04 -32.14
CA ASP A 162 -2.49 24.58 -30.81
C ASP A 162 -2.26 26.10 -30.80
N GLN A 163 -3.31 26.88 -30.50
CA GLN A 163 -3.21 28.34 -30.49
C GLN A 163 -2.20 28.88 -29.47
N ALA A 164 -1.93 28.13 -28.39
CA ALA A 164 -1.01 28.57 -27.36
C ALA A 164 0.45 28.50 -27.79
N LEU A 165 0.77 27.74 -28.84
CA LEU A 165 2.13 27.54 -29.33
C LEU A 165 2.56 28.53 -30.41
N ALA A 166 1.72 29.54 -30.73
CA ALA A 166 2.02 30.59 -31.70
C ALA A 166 2.53 30.07 -33.07
N GLY A 167 1.92 28.98 -33.56
CA GLY A 167 2.30 28.34 -34.83
C GLY A 167 3.51 27.41 -34.75
N SER A 168 4.12 27.26 -33.57
CA SER A 168 5.15 26.26 -33.31
C SER A 168 4.54 24.85 -33.20
N MET A 169 5.33 23.85 -33.55
CA MET A 169 4.90 22.45 -33.65
C MET A 169 5.73 21.57 -32.73
N GLN A 170 5.10 20.52 -32.22
CA GLN A 170 5.76 19.48 -31.43
C GLN A 170 5.10 18.13 -31.67
N ALA A 171 5.89 17.07 -31.58
CA ALA A 171 5.43 15.70 -31.61
C ALA A 171 6.39 14.82 -30.80
N THR A 172 5.80 13.92 -30.01
CA THR A 172 6.53 12.85 -29.32
C THR A 172 5.81 11.55 -29.63
N GLU A 173 6.51 10.60 -30.23
CA GLU A 173 5.97 9.30 -30.64
C GLU A 173 6.74 8.18 -29.95
N ALA A 174 6.06 7.43 -29.07
CA ALA A 174 6.62 6.22 -28.49
C ALA A 174 6.86 5.15 -29.56
N LEU A 175 7.91 4.37 -29.38
CA LEU A 175 8.28 3.30 -30.30
C LEU A 175 7.81 1.95 -29.75
N THR A 176 7.05 1.22 -30.56
CA THR A 176 6.70 -0.17 -30.26
C THR A 176 7.96 -1.03 -30.25
N ALA A 177 8.20 -1.74 -29.15
CA ALA A 177 9.34 -2.64 -29.00
C ALA A 177 8.89 -4.11 -28.96
N GLU A 178 9.84 -5.04 -29.14
CA GLU A 178 9.65 -6.45 -28.82
C GLU A 178 9.20 -6.61 -27.34
N PRO A 179 8.35 -7.61 -27.01
CA PRO A 179 7.97 -8.77 -27.81
C PRO A 179 6.76 -8.58 -28.74
N THR A 180 6.25 -7.35 -28.90
CA THR A 180 5.13 -7.10 -29.83
C THR A 180 5.53 -7.48 -31.26
N ARG A 181 4.81 -8.44 -31.88
CA ARG A 181 5.08 -8.88 -33.25
C ARG A 181 4.16 -8.19 -34.24
N LEU A 182 4.75 -7.58 -35.27
CA LEU A 182 4.06 -6.83 -36.32
C LEU A 182 4.29 -7.48 -37.70
N GLY A 183 3.26 -7.55 -38.54
CA GLY A 183 3.45 -7.91 -39.96
C GLY A 183 4.25 -6.82 -40.69
N PHE A 184 3.76 -5.59 -40.62
CA PHE A 184 4.49 -4.38 -41.00
C PHE A 184 4.35 -3.35 -39.89
N GLY A 185 5.47 -2.75 -39.49
CA GLY A 185 5.52 -1.72 -38.45
C GLY A 185 6.43 -0.58 -38.87
N ARG A 186 5.95 0.66 -38.82
CA ARG A 186 6.76 1.84 -39.16
C ARG A 186 6.29 3.08 -38.40
N LEU A 187 7.27 3.87 -37.96
CA LEU A 187 7.10 5.29 -37.64
C LEU A 187 7.82 6.13 -38.69
N ARG A 188 7.15 7.12 -39.27
CA ARG A 188 7.73 8.09 -40.20
C ARG A 188 7.38 9.51 -39.76
N ILE A 189 8.36 10.41 -39.68
CA ILE A 189 8.16 11.83 -39.34
C ILE A 189 8.81 12.66 -40.44
N SER A 190 8.12 13.70 -40.93
CA SER A 190 8.63 14.49 -42.05
C SER A 190 8.19 15.95 -42.00
N TRP A 191 9.05 16.85 -42.50
CA TRP A 191 8.86 18.31 -42.46
C TRP A 191 9.56 18.98 -43.67
N PRO A 192 9.09 20.16 -44.13
CA PRO A 192 9.72 20.88 -45.24
C PRO A 192 11.18 21.20 -44.93
N GLU A 193 12.06 21.16 -45.94
CA GLU A 193 13.47 21.56 -45.77
C GLU A 193 13.64 23.04 -45.37
N SER A 194 12.61 23.87 -45.62
CA SER A 194 12.53 25.26 -45.18
C SER A 194 12.11 25.44 -43.72
N ALA A 195 11.54 24.40 -43.09
CA ALA A 195 11.07 24.45 -41.72
C ALA A 195 12.22 24.15 -40.75
N HIS A 196 12.35 24.98 -39.71
CA HIS A 196 13.28 24.67 -38.62
C HIS A 196 12.65 23.62 -37.70
N ILE A 197 13.12 22.37 -37.77
CA ILE A 197 12.69 21.27 -36.90
C ILE A 197 13.92 20.60 -36.26
N THR A 198 13.94 20.58 -34.93
CA THR A 198 14.89 19.83 -34.12
C THR A 198 14.29 18.47 -33.76
N HIS A 199 15.12 17.43 -33.64
CA HIS A 199 14.66 16.09 -33.28
C HIS A 199 15.68 15.35 -32.38
N ALA A 200 15.17 14.46 -31.54
CA ALA A 200 15.96 13.67 -30.60
C ALA A 200 15.23 12.36 -30.23
N THR A 201 15.95 11.46 -29.56
CA THR A 201 15.44 10.16 -29.09
C THR A 201 15.41 10.09 -27.57
N LEU A 202 14.43 9.42 -26.98
CA LEU A 202 14.34 9.12 -25.55
C LEU A 202 14.44 7.61 -25.27
N GLY A 203 14.75 7.23 -24.03
CA GLY A 203 14.56 5.86 -23.54
C GLY A 203 15.37 4.80 -24.27
N GLY A 204 16.55 5.15 -24.81
CA GLY A 204 17.37 4.21 -25.58
C GLY A 204 16.82 3.89 -26.97
N ALA A 205 15.87 4.68 -27.49
CA ALA A 205 15.42 4.58 -28.87
C ALA A 205 16.59 4.71 -29.87
N PRO A 206 16.56 3.97 -30.99
CA PRO A 206 17.63 4.03 -31.99
C PRO A 206 17.71 5.43 -32.61
N GLN A 207 18.94 5.91 -32.83
CA GLN A 207 19.16 7.19 -33.49
C GLN A 207 18.67 7.13 -34.95
N PRO A 208 17.69 7.96 -35.33
CA PRO A 208 17.16 7.92 -36.69
C PRO A 208 18.14 8.53 -37.68
N THR A 209 18.15 8.01 -38.90
CA THR A 209 18.85 8.67 -40.02
C THR A 209 17.88 9.62 -40.72
N VAL A 210 18.28 10.88 -40.90
CA VAL A 210 17.50 11.87 -41.65
C VAL A 210 17.80 11.73 -43.15
N THR A 211 16.75 11.59 -43.95
CA THR A 211 16.83 11.56 -45.42
C THR A 211 16.17 12.79 -46.01
N ARG A 212 16.67 13.27 -47.16
CA ARG A 212 16.11 14.43 -47.88
C ARG A 212 15.58 14.00 -49.24
N ALA A 213 14.31 14.29 -49.50
CA ALA A 213 13.68 13.99 -50.78
C ALA A 213 12.49 14.90 -51.04
N LYS A 214 12.37 15.37 -52.29
CA LYS A 214 11.21 16.17 -52.77
C LYS A 214 10.94 17.44 -51.94
N GLY A 215 11.98 18.08 -51.38
CA GLY A 215 11.87 19.30 -50.57
C GLY A 215 11.48 19.06 -49.11
N PHE A 216 11.56 17.81 -48.63
CA PHE A 216 11.27 17.43 -47.26
C PHE A 216 12.40 16.61 -46.65
N GLU A 217 12.65 16.86 -45.36
CA GLU A 217 13.43 15.96 -44.52
C GLU A 217 12.48 14.88 -43.94
N THR A 218 13.01 13.68 -43.73
CA THR A 218 12.25 12.53 -43.23
C THR A 218 13.09 11.65 -42.32
N ILE A 219 12.52 11.31 -41.17
CA ILE A 219 12.94 10.22 -40.29
C ILE A 219 12.02 9.03 -40.52
N GLU A 220 12.59 7.84 -40.64
CA GLU A 220 11.86 6.58 -40.71
C GLU A 220 12.49 5.55 -39.77
N VAL A 221 11.67 4.88 -38.97
CA VAL A 221 12.07 3.79 -38.07
C VAL A 221 11.12 2.62 -38.25
N MET A 222 11.67 1.44 -38.51
CA MET A 222 10.91 0.20 -38.60
C MET A 222 10.59 -0.33 -37.20
N LEU A 223 9.39 -0.87 -37.04
CA LEU A 223 8.86 -1.40 -35.79
C LEU A 223 8.55 -2.90 -35.91
N PRO A 224 8.63 -3.67 -34.81
CA PRO A 224 9.07 -3.25 -33.49
C PRO A 224 10.58 -2.95 -33.45
N ILE A 225 11.01 -2.07 -32.55
CA ILE A 225 12.42 -1.95 -32.18
C ILE A 225 12.82 -3.09 -31.24
N ALA A 226 14.12 -3.30 -31.04
CA ALA A 226 14.60 -4.25 -30.03
C ALA A 226 14.06 -3.90 -28.63
N GLN A 227 13.83 -4.91 -27.80
CA GLN A 227 13.35 -4.73 -26.43
C GLN A 227 14.31 -3.82 -25.65
N PRO A 228 13.82 -2.73 -25.01
CA PRO A 228 14.67 -1.87 -24.21
C PRO A 228 15.21 -2.63 -23.00
N ILE A 229 16.40 -2.25 -22.54
CA ILE A 229 16.99 -2.81 -21.33
C ILE A 229 16.12 -2.38 -20.14
N GLU A 230 15.61 -3.35 -19.39
CA GLU A 230 14.91 -3.10 -18.15
C GLU A 230 15.85 -2.44 -17.13
N MET A 231 15.42 -1.33 -16.53
CA MET A 231 16.18 -0.56 -15.54
C MET A 231 15.57 -0.76 -14.15
N PRO A 232 16.37 -0.64 -13.07
CA PRO A 232 15.84 -0.88 -11.73
C PRO A 232 14.82 0.21 -11.37
N THR A 233 13.78 -0.16 -10.60
CA THR A 233 12.68 0.74 -10.20
C THR A 233 13.13 1.88 -9.29
N ASP A 234 14.29 1.71 -8.64
CA ASP A 234 14.94 2.72 -7.80
C ASP A 234 15.88 3.67 -8.57
N ALA A 235 15.96 3.57 -9.90
CA ALA A 235 16.78 4.45 -10.71
C ALA A 235 16.20 5.87 -10.82
N PRO A 236 17.03 6.90 -11.06
CA PRO A 236 16.55 8.21 -11.48
C PRO A 236 15.67 8.12 -12.73
N GLY A 237 14.69 9.01 -12.82
CA GLY A 237 13.61 8.92 -13.81
C GLY A 237 14.09 9.02 -15.27
N ARG A 238 15.24 9.66 -15.53
CA ARG A 238 15.87 9.67 -16.87
C ARG A 238 16.31 8.29 -17.39
N PHE A 239 16.45 7.29 -16.52
CA PHE A 239 16.75 5.90 -16.90
C PHE A 239 15.48 5.07 -17.15
N GLN A 240 14.31 5.54 -16.70
CA GLN A 240 13.04 4.81 -16.78
C GLN A 240 12.14 5.33 -17.91
N LEU A 241 12.76 5.90 -18.95
CA LEU A 241 12.03 6.51 -20.06
C LEU A 241 11.61 5.47 -21.09
N THR A 242 10.37 5.57 -21.56
CA THR A 242 9.88 4.80 -22.70
C THR A 242 10.61 5.24 -23.98
N PRO A 243 11.07 4.30 -24.83
CA PRO A 243 11.66 4.63 -26.12
C PRO A 243 10.72 5.50 -26.96
N ALA A 244 11.21 6.66 -27.41
CA ALA A 244 10.41 7.60 -28.21
C ALA A 244 11.27 8.44 -29.16
N ILE A 245 10.64 8.98 -30.22
CA ILE A 245 11.22 10.04 -31.05
C ILE A 245 10.46 11.34 -30.79
N MET A 246 11.21 12.41 -30.56
CA MET A 246 10.71 13.77 -30.38
C MET A 246 11.09 14.60 -31.61
N ALA A 247 10.18 15.45 -32.07
CA ALA A 247 10.43 16.44 -33.11
C ALA A 247 9.62 17.71 -32.84
N GLY A 248 10.20 18.89 -33.07
CA GLY A 248 9.48 20.15 -32.92
C GLY A 248 10.24 21.35 -33.45
N SER A 249 9.57 22.51 -33.48
CA SER A 249 10.11 23.75 -34.06
C SER A 249 10.83 24.67 -33.07
N PHE A 250 11.04 24.22 -31.83
CA PHE A 250 11.75 24.97 -30.79
C PHE A 250 13.25 24.68 -30.86
N ALA A 251 14.09 25.72 -30.87
CA ALA A 251 15.54 25.56 -30.92
C ALA A 251 16.16 25.40 -29.51
N SER A 252 15.50 25.96 -28.49
CA SER A 252 15.99 26.02 -27.11
C SER A 252 14.85 26.05 -26.08
N TRP A 253 15.19 25.83 -24.80
CA TRP A 253 14.24 26.06 -23.70
C TRP A 253 13.83 27.53 -23.61
N SER A 254 14.73 28.44 -24.01
CA SER A 254 14.45 29.86 -24.12
C SER A 254 13.28 30.16 -25.05
N ASP A 255 13.18 29.47 -26.19
CA ASP A 255 12.05 29.62 -27.12
C ASP A 255 10.74 29.10 -26.51
N VAL A 256 10.79 27.97 -25.81
CA VAL A 256 9.64 27.39 -25.12
C VAL A 256 9.11 28.38 -24.07
N ALA A 257 10.00 28.96 -23.26
CA ALA A 257 9.66 29.96 -22.25
C ALA A 257 9.05 31.22 -22.87
N ALA A 258 9.65 31.75 -23.94
CA ALA A 258 9.20 32.96 -24.61
C ALA A 258 7.81 32.80 -25.25
N VAL A 259 7.52 31.64 -25.85
CA VAL A 259 6.21 31.33 -26.43
C VAL A 259 5.11 31.23 -25.37
N MET A 260 5.44 30.76 -24.17
CA MET A 260 4.48 30.62 -23.07
C MET A 260 4.25 31.92 -22.28
N ALA A 261 5.21 32.85 -22.28
CA ALA A 261 5.17 34.07 -21.46
C ALA A 261 3.95 34.98 -21.63
N PRO A 262 3.40 35.19 -22.85
CA PRO A 262 2.20 36.02 -23.02
C PRO A 262 0.99 35.52 -22.23
N HIS A 263 0.90 34.21 -21.95
CA HIS A 263 -0.25 33.60 -21.27
C HIS A 263 -0.25 33.86 -19.76
N TYR A 264 0.88 34.26 -19.17
CA TYR A 264 1.03 34.48 -17.72
C TYR A 264 1.25 35.95 -17.35
N ARG A 265 0.76 36.87 -18.18
CA ARG A 265 0.80 38.32 -17.88
C ARG A 265 -0.18 38.68 -16.77
N THR A 266 0.26 39.54 -15.87
CA THR A 266 -0.54 39.99 -14.71
C THR A 266 -0.95 41.46 -14.79
N ASP A 267 -0.52 42.20 -15.82
CA ASP A 267 -0.86 43.61 -15.99
C ASP A 267 -2.39 43.78 -16.08
N GLY A 268 -2.98 44.51 -15.14
CA GLY A 268 -4.44 44.70 -15.09
C GLY A 268 -5.25 43.43 -14.80
N ALA A 269 -4.60 42.36 -14.32
CA ALA A 269 -5.27 41.08 -14.06
C ALA A 269 -6.17 41.09 -12.81
N ILE A 270 -6.01 42.08 -11.92
CA ILE A 270 -6.87 42.33 -10.76
C ILE A 270 -7.61 43.64 -11.00
N VAL A 271 -8.94 43.57 -11.06
CA VAL A 271 -9.80 44.72 -11.33
C VAL A 271 -10.00 45.53 -10.04
N PRO A 272 -9.72 46.86 -10.03
CA PRO A 272 -9.92 47.68 -8.84
C PRO A 272 -11.34 47.56 -8.27
N GLY A 273 -11.45 47.27 -6.98
CA GLY A 273 -12.74 47.11 -6.28
C GLY A 273 -13.42 45.75 -6.43
N SER A 274 -12.84 44.82 -7.20
CA SER A 274 -13.34 43.44 -7.33
C SER A 274 -13.26 42.67 -6.01
N PRO A 275 -13.99 41.55 -5.86
CA PRO A 275 -13.83 40.65 -4.73
C PRO A 275 -12.39 40.15 -4.55
N LEU A 276 -11.64 39.93 -5.65
CA LEU A 276 -10.23 39.54 -5.60
C LEU A 276 -9.36 40.69 -5.06
N ALA A 277 -9.58 41.93 -5.53
CA ALA A 277 -8.88 43.10 -5.02
C ALA A 277 -9.10 43.31 -3.51
N LYS A 278 -10.30 43.00 -3.00
CA LYS A 278 -10.61 43.04 -1.56
C LYS A 278 -9.82 42.00 -0.77
N GLU A 279 -9.67 40.79 -1.31
CA GLU A 279 -8.86 39.76 -0.66
C GLU A 279 -7.38 40.16 -0.61
N VAL A 280 -6.84 40.67 -1.71
CA VAL A 280 -5.45 41.17 -1.73
C VAL A 280 -5.26 42.33 -0.74
N ALA A 281 -6.24 43.23 -0.62
CA ALA A 281 -6.21 44.30 0.38
C ALA A 281 -6.27 43.76 1.82
N ARG A 282 -7.03 42.69 2.08
CA ARG A 282 -7.08 42.00 3.38
C ARG A 282 -5.72 41.42 3.75
N ILE A 283 -5.03 40.75 2.82
CA ILE A 283 -3.69 40.20 3.05
C ILE A 283 -2.69 41.33 3.30
N ARG A 284 -2.76 42.42 2.50
CA ARG A 284 -1.87 43.57 2.63
C ARG A 284 -1.99 44.25 4.00
N SER A 285 -3.20 44.33 4.56
CA SER A 285 -3.44 44.94 5.87
C SER A 285 -3.15 44.01 7.05
N ALA A 286 -3.22 42.69 6.85
CA ALA A 286 -2.92 41.70 7.89
C ALA A 286 -1.43 41.68 8.28
N THR A 287 -0.52 41.95 7.33
CA THR A 287 0.92 41.88 7.60
C THR A 287 1.76 42.72 6.63
N SER A 288 2.89 43.24 7.13
CA SER A 288 3.95 43.87 6.33
C SER A 288 5.11 42.93 6.00
N VAL A 289 5.15 41.73 6.58
CA VAL A 289 6.23 40.75 6.37
C VAL A 289 6.02 40.06 5.01
N PRO A 290 6.98 40.17 4.05
CA PRO A 290 6.80 39.61 2.72
C PRO A 290 6.48 38.11 2.71
N LEU A 291 7.18 37.33 3.54
CA LEU A 291 6.96 35.88 3.61
C LEU A 291 5.55 35.50 4.12
N GLU A 292 5.02 36.24 5.09
CA GLU A 292 3.66 36.02 5.58
C GLU A 292 2.61 36.36 4.51
N ARG A 293 2.86 37.39 3.69
CA ARG A 293 1.99 37.69 2.53
C ARG A 293 1.99 36.55 1.52
N VAL A 294 3.15 35.94 1.26
CA VAL A 294 3.26 34.77 0.39
C VAL A 294 2.44 33.61 0.94
N ALA A 295 2.61 33.31 2.23
CA ALA A 295 1.88 32.23 2.91
C ALA A 295 0.35 32.44 2.84
N LEU A 296 -0.12 33.66 3.16
CA LEU A 296 -1.55 33.98 3.12
C LEU A 296 -2.11 33.94 1.69
N ALA A 297 -1.38 34.42 0.68
CA ALA A 297 -1.83 34.36 -0.70
C ALA A 297 -1.92 32.92 -1.21
N LEU A 298 -0.91 32.09 -0.91
CA LEU A 298 -0.95 30.66 -1.26
C LEU A 298 -2.10 29.96 -0.54
N GLN A 299 -2.30 30.24 0.75
CA GLN A 299 -3.40 29.69 1.54
C GLN A 299 -4.76 30.03 0.92
N SER A 300 -5.02 31.30 0.58
CA SER A 300 -6.29 31.70 -0.06
C SER A 300 -6.52 30.96 -1.38
N VAL A 301 -5.47 30.75 -2.18
CA VAL A 301 -5.57 29.98 -3.44
C VAL A 301 -5.81 28.49 -3.20
N GLN A 302 -5.13 27.87 -2.24
CA GLN A 302 -5.27 26.43 -1.94
C GLN A 302 -6.62 26.10 -1.28
N ASP A 303 -7.04 26.91 -0.31
CA ASP A 303 -8.20 26.60 0.53
C ASP A 303 -9.54 27.11 -0.04
N GLU A 304 -9.54 28.21 -0.83
CA GLU A 304 -10.78 28.80 -1.35
C GLU A 304 -11.05 28.50 -2.83
N VAL A 305 -10.10 27.90 -3.56
CA VAL A 305 -10.27 27.57 -5.00
C VAL A 305 -10.10 26.08 -5.21
N ASN A 306 -11.18 25.40 -5.60
CA ASN A 306 -11.15 23.97 -5.88
C ASN A 306 -10.40 23.65 -7.18
N TYR A 307 -9.71 22.52 -7.24
CA TYR A 307 -9.12 22.06 -8.49
C TYR A 307 -10.19 21.49 -9.43
N LEU A 308 -10.22 21.98 -10.67
CA LEU A 308 -11.00 21.44 -11.79
C LEU A 308 -10.16 21.60 -13.06
N MET A 309 -9.74 20.49 -13.68
CA MET A 309 -9.00 20.56 -14.95
C MET A 309 -9.96 20.85 -16.10
N ASN A 310 -9.71 21.93 -16.85
CA ASN A 310 -10.43 22.27 -18.07
C ASN A 310 -9.45 22.45 -19.23
N GLY A 311 -9.38 21.45 -20.12
CA GLY A 311 -8.50 21.38 -21.28
C GLY A 311 -9.11 21.92 -22.58
N MET A 312 -10.38 22.32 -22.56
CA MET A 312 -11.12 22.78 -23.74
C MET A 312 -10.64 24.17 -24.22
N ASP A 313 -10.86 24.48 -25.49
CA ASP A 313 -10.56 25.79 -26.10
C ASP A 313 -9.10 26.24 -25.87
N GLY A 314 -8.14 25.34 -26.04
CA GLY A 314 -6.72 25.61 -25.76
C GLY A 314 -6.34 25.62 -24.27
N GLY A 315 -7.27 25.26 -23.38
CA GLY A 315 -7.08 25.10 -21.93
C GLY A 315 -6.04 24.06 -21.53
N ASN A 316 -5.36 23.42 -22.47
CA ASN A 316 -4.14 22.65 -22.18
C ASN A 316 -2.98 23.56 -21.76
N TYR A 317 -2.90 24.78 -22.30
CA TYR A 317 -1.82 25.74 -22.06
C TYR A 317 -2.30 27.13 -21.64
N LEU A 318 -3.53 27.51 -21.96
CA LEU A 318 -4.09 28.82 -21.62
C LEU A 318 -4.70 28.81 -20.21
N PRO A 319 -4.31 29.76 -19.32
CA PRO A 319 -4.95 29.91 -18.02
C PRO A 319 -6.29 30.65 -18.12
N GLN A 320 -7.21 30.27 -17.25
CA GLN A 320 -8.37 31.10 -16.89
C GLN A 320 -7.90 32.41 -16.23
N THR A 321 -8.65 33.50 -16.39
CA THR A 321 -8.29 34.79 -15.80
C THR A 321 -8.43 34.79 -14.26
N PRO A 322 -7.60 35.53 -13.50
CA PRO A 322 -7.68 35.58 -12.04
C PRO A 322 -9.05 35.97 -11.48
N GLU A 323 -9.71 36.98 -12.08
CA GLU A 323 -11.05 37.44 -11.66
C GLU A 323 -12.11 36.34 -11.84
N GLU A 324 -12.05 35.60 -12.94
CA GLU A 324 -12.96 34.51 -13.21
C GLU A 324 -12.69 33.33 -12.27
N THR A 325 -11.43 32.94 -12.05
CA THR A 325 -11.06 31.86 -11.13
C THR A 325 -11.50 32.18 -9.70
N TRP A 326 -11.30 33.42 -9.25
CA TRP A 326 -11.74 33.86 -7.92
C TRP A 326 -13.27 33.91 -7.81
N THR A 327 -13.97 34.29 -8.88
CA THR A 327 -15.44 34.33 -8.88
C THR A 327 -16.05 32.93 -8.89
N LEU A 328 -15.51 32.02 -9.72
CA LEU A 328 -16.02 30.65 -9.87
C LEU A 328 -15.61 29.72 -8.73
N ARG A 329 -14.53 30.04 -7.99
CA ARG A 329 -13.97 29.22 -6.90
C ARG A 329 -13.54 27.83 -7.35
N TYR A 330 -13.23 27.67 -8.63
CA TYR A 330 -12.53 26.53 -9.17
C TYR A 330 -11.60 26.94 -10.31
N GLY A 331 -10.58 26.13 -10.57
CA GLY A 331 -9.63 26.30 -11.67
C GLY A 331 -8.57 25.19 -11.68
N ASP A 332 -7.85 25.06 -12.79
CA ASP A 332 -6.77 24.09 -12.95
C ASP A 332 -5.42 24.65 -12.48
N CYS A 333 -4.31 23.96 -12.78
CA CYS A 333 -2.96 24.37 -12.39
C CYS A 333 -2.56 25.74 -12.95
N LYS A 334 -2.98 26.05 -14.17
CA LYS A 334 -2.64 27.30 -14.86
C LYS A 334 -3.47 28.45 -14.30
N ALA A 335 -4.77 28.23 -14.11
CA ALA A 335 -5.68 29.18 -13.50
C ALA A 335 -5.22 29.58 -12.08
N LYS A 336 -4.95 28.58 -11.23
CA LYS A 336 -4.49 28.80 -9.85
C LYS A 336 -3.10 29.44 -9.80
N THR A 337 -2.21 29.10 -10.73
CA THR A 337 -0.90 29.74 -10.86
C THR A 337 -1.00 31.20 -11.28
N LEU A 338 -1.81 31.53 -12.29
CA LEU A 338 -1.97 32.92 -12.73
C LEU A 338 -2.65 33.78 -11.65
N LEU A 339 -3.64 33.23 -10.94
CA LEU A 339 -4.26 33.87 -9.78
C LEU A 339 -3.23 34.18 -8.69
N LEU A 340 -2.45 33.17 -8.26
CA LEU A 340 -1.43 33.33 -7.23
C LEU A 340 -0.36 34.35 -7.67
N LEU A 341 0.11 34.26 -8.92
CA LEU A 341 1.10 35.18 -9.48
C LEU A 341 0.60 36.63 -9.46
N ALA A 342 -0.65 36.86 -9.85
CA ALA A 342 -1.26 38.20 -9.83
C ALA A 342 -1.38 38.76 -8.41
N MET A 343 -1.82 37.93 -7.44
CA MET A 343 -1.92 38.31 -6.04
C MET A 343 -0.54 38.70 -5.46
N LEU A 344 0.49 37.88 -5.70
CA LEU A 344 1.84 38.11 -5.17
C LEU A 344 2.48 39.38 -5.72
N ARG A 345 2.37 39.62 -7.04
CA ARG A 345 2.91 40.83 -7.67
C ARG A 345 2.20 42.09 -7.17
N GLU A 346 0.87 42.05 -7.02
CA GLU A 346 0.11 43.15 -6.43
C GLU A 346 0.57 43.41 -4.98
N LEU A 347 0.83 42.35 -4.20
CA LEU A 347 1.36 42.44 -2.82
C LEU A 347 2.82 42.93 -2.73
N GLY A 348 3.49 43.15 -3.86
CA GLY A 348 4.88 43.63 -3.95
C GLY A 348 5.93 42.54 -3.79
N VAL A 349 5.58 41.28 -4.06
CA VAL A 349 6.50 40.14 -4.03
C VAL A 349 7.02 39.87 -5.43
N ASP A 350 8.35 39.70 -5.57
CA ASP A 350 8.98 39.26 -6.81
C ASP A 350 8.60 37.80 -7.09
N ALA A 351 7.88 37.56 -8.20
CA ALA A 351 7.34 36.25 -8.52
C ALA A 351 7.22 36.03 -10.03
N GLU A 352 7.45 34.78 -10.44
CA GLU A 352 7.34 34.30 -11.81
C GLU A 352 6.63 32.95 -11.88
N ALA A 353 5.89 32.69 -12.96
CA ALA A 353 5.38 31.36 -13.25
C ALA A 353 6.51 30.47 -13.78
N VAL A 354 6.50 29.19 -13.43
CA VAL A 354 7.48 28.20 -13.88
C VAL A 354 6.78 26.90 -14.30
N MET A 355 7.20 26.31 -15.42
CA MET A 355 6.70 25.01 -15.86
C MET A 355 7.54 23.89 -15.25
N VAL A 356 6.89 22.82 -14.82
CA VAL A 356 7.52 21.67 -14.15
C VAL A 356 6.91 20.36 -14.66
N ASN A 357 7.61 19.25 -14.41
CA ASN A 357 7.03 17.92 -14.60
C ASN A 357 6.78 17.32 -13.21
N ALA A 358 5.51 17.22 -12.81
CA ALA A 358 5.08 16.80 -11.50
C ALA A 358 5.26 15.29 -11.27
N THR A 359 5.31 14.51 -12.35
CA THR A 359 5.39 13.05 -12.30
C THR A 359 6.83 12.53 -12.37
N ASN A 360 7.63 13.08 -13.30
CA ASN A 360 8.99 12.67 -13.58
C ASN A 360 9.87 13.88 -13.95
N GLY A 361 10.03 14.79 -13.00
CA GLY A 361 10.88 15.98 -13.07
C GLY A 361 12.30 15.74 -13.60
N ASP A 362 12.95 14.65 -13.16
CA ASP A 362 14.31 14.32 -13.57
C ASP A 362 14.43 14.03 -15.07
N ALA A 363 13.38 13.46 -15.67
CA ALA A 363 13.34 13.14 -17.09
C ALA A 363 13.56 14.35 -17.98
N VAL A 364 13.09 15.53 -17.58
CA VAL A 364 13.14 16.77 -18.39
C VAL A 364 14.56 17.08 -18.85
N SER A 365 15.58 16.72 -18.06
CA SER A 365 16.99 16.88 -18.43
C SER A 365 17.44 16.08 -19.66
N ALA A 366 16.72 15.00 -19.99
CA ALA A 366 16.95 14.17 -21.17
C ALA A 366 16.02 14.53 -22.35
N TRP A 367 15.02 15.40 -22.14
CA TRP A 367 14.09 15.82 -23.18
C TRP A 367 14.71 16.88 -24.08
N GLN A 368 14.28 16.90 -25.34
CA GLN A 368 14.48 18.06 -26.21
C GLN A 368 13.59 19.21 -25.74
N PRO A 369 13.97 20.49 -25.97
CA PRO A 369 13.10 21.63 -25.72
C PRO A 369 11.75 21.51 -26.41
N LEU A 370 10.73 21.09 -25.66
CA LEU A 370 9.36 20.94 -26.12
C LEU A 370 8.42 21.26 -24.94
N PRO A 371 7.34 22.00 -25.16
CA PRO A 371 6.32 22.23 -24.13
C PRO A 371 5.77 20.95 -23.51
N GLY A 372 5.66 19.86 -24.30
CA GLY A 372 5.18 18.56 -23.84
C GLY A 372 6.09 17.84 -22.83
N ALA A 373 7.27 18.39 -22.51
CA ALA A 373 8.11 17.91 -21.40
C ALA A 373 7.52 18.26 -20.02
N PHE A 374 6.61 19.22 -19.96
CA PHE A 374 5.98 19.71 -18.73
C PHE A 374 4.51 19.31 -18.69
N ASP A 375 4.04 18.86 -17.52
CA ASP A 375 2.65 18.50 -17.25
C ASP A 375 1.99 19.41 -16.21
N HIS A 376 2.75 20.35 -15.63
CA HIS A 376 2.30 21.21 -14.53
C HIS A 376 2.96 22.59 -14.55
N VAL A 377 2.37 23.55 -13.84
CA VAL A 377 2.87 24.93 -13.68
C VAL A 377 2.63 25.41 -12.25
N ILE A 378 3.62 26.11 -11.70
CA ILE A 378 3.59 26.65 -10.33
C ILE A 378 4.18 28.08 -10.30
N VAL A 379 4.22 28.72 -9.13
CA VAL A 379 4.88 30.01 -8.94
C VAL A 379 6.21 29.85 -8.22
N ARG A 380 7.26 30.51 -8.72
CA ARG A 380 8.49 30.76 -7.97
C ARG A 380 8.45 32.19 -7.45
N ALA A 381 8.53 32.37 -6.13
CA ALA A 381 8.62 33.68 -5.49
C ALA A 381 9.99 33.87 -4.84
N LYS A 382 10.51 35.10 -4.87
CA LYS A 382 11.79 35.44 -4.25
C LYS A 382 11.57 36.37 -3.07
N VAL A 383 11.95 35.92 -1.88
CA VAL A 383 11.85 36.67 -0.62
C VAL A 383 13.20 36.65 0.07
N ASP A 384 13.73 37.83 0.40
CA ASP A 384 15.04 38.01 1.05
C ASP A 384 16.21 37.26 0.37
N GLY A 385 16.13 37.11 -0.96
CA GLY A 385 17.14 36.42 -1.76
C GLY A 385 16.95 34.91 -1.90
N GLU A 386 15.98 34.31 -1.19
CA GLU A 386 15.67 32.89 -1.21
C GLU A 386 14.46 32.58 -2.12
N ASP A 387 14.52 31.45 -2.82
CA ASP A 387 13.43 30.98 -3.68
C ASP A 387 12.41 30.15 -2.90
N TYR A 388 11.13 30.41 -3.16
CA TYR A 388 9.99 29.66 -2.66
C TYR A 388 9.19 29.10 -3.84
N TRP A 389 8.92 27.79 -3.81
CA TRP A 389 8.27 27.06 -4.89
C TRP A 389 6.83 26.74 -4.49
N LEU A 390 5.89 27.51 -5.02
CA LEU A 390 4.52 27.62 -4.53
C LEU A 390 3.56 26.91 -5.48
N ASP A 391 3.07 25.74 -5.09
CA ASP A 391 2.06 25.00 -5.83
C ASP A 391 0.66 25.33 -5.31
N GLY A 392 -0.07 26.16 -6.07
CA GLY A 392 -1.45 26.51 -5.75
C GLY A 392 -2.42 25.33 -5.80
N THR A 393 -2.07 24.23 -6.48
CA THR A 393 -2.91 23.01 -6.62
C THR A 393 -2.68 21.98 -5.53
N SER A 394 -1.59 22.11 -4.78
CA SER A 394 -1.36 21.33 -3.56
C SER A 394 -2.27 21.81 -2.42
N ALA A 395 -2.07 21.28 -1.21
CA ALA A 395 -2.83 21.66 -0.04
C ALA A 395 -1.96 21.70 1.22
N GLY A 396 -2.40 22.47 2.21
CA GLY A 396 -1.82 22.49 3.56
C GLY A 396 -0.53 23.26 3.71
N ALA A 397 -0.04 23.94 2.68
CA ALA A 397 1.12 24.81 2.82
C ALA A 397 0.79 25.98 3.74
N ARG A 398 1.66 26.22 4.72
CA ARG A 398 1.56 27.26 5.75
C ARG A 398 2.92 27.89 5.98
N LEU A 399 3.00 28.94 6.78
CA LEU A 399 4.22 29.74 6.94
C LEU A 399 5.46 28.91 7.30
N ASP A 400 5.28 27.88 8.12
CA ASP A 400 6.31 26.99 8.64
C ASP A 400 6.76 25.89 7.64
N THR A 401 5.86 25.45 6.77
CA THR A 401 6.10 24.45 5.70
C THR A 401 6.44 25.10 4.35
N LEU A 402 6.24 26.41 4.18
CA LEU A 402 6.40 27.13 2.91
C LEU A 402 7.79 26.98 2.28
N ARG A 403 8.81 26.72 3.11
CA ARG A 403 10.21 26.57 2.70
C ARG A 403 10.51 25.24 1.99
N GLU A 404 9.60 24.27 2.07
CA GLU A 404 9.73 22.99 1.39
C GLU A 404 9.83 23.16 -0.13
N VAL A 405 10.52 22.20 -0.77
CA VAL A 405 10.74 22.20 -2.21
C VAL A 405 10.04 20.98 -2.77
N PRO A 406 9.02 21.14 -3.63
CA PRO A 406 8.41 20.01 -4.32
C PRO A 406 9.47 19.22 -5.13
N ASN A 407 9.31 17.91 -5.20
CA ASN A 407 10.26 17.01 -5.88
C ASN A 407 10.06 17.00 -7.40
N PHE A 408 10.06 18.18 -8.03
CA PHE A 408 9.95 18.32 -9.48
C PHE A 408 11.30 18.44 -10.18
N VAL A 409 12.41 18.48 -9.43
CA VAL A 409 13.83 18.46 -9.88
C VAL A 409 14.25 19.62 -10.78
N TYR A 410 13.54 19.90 -11.88
CA TYR A 410 13.78 20.99 -12.82
C TYR A 410 12.51 21.83 -13.02
N ALA A 411 12.72 23.13 -13.15
CA ALA A 411 11.68 24.09 -13.51
C ALA A 411 12.15 24.97 -14.67
N LEU A 412 11.24 25.35 -15.56
CA LEU A 412 11.49 26.32 -16.63
C LEU A 412 10.77 27.65 -16.32
N PRO A 413 11.50 28.72 -15.94
CA PRO A 413 10.90 30.02 -15.71
C PRO A 413 10.24 30.61 -16.96
N ILE A 414 8.99 31.04 -16.85
CA ILE A 414 8.26 31.57 -18.01
C ILE A 414 8.58 33.07 -18.15
N ARG A 415 9.47 33.43 -19.08
CA ARG A 415 9.94 34.80 -19.32
C ARG A 415 9.88 35.19 -20.79
N ALA A 416 9.55 36.45 -21.07
CA ALA A 416 9.37 36.96 -22.43
C ALA A 416 10.68 37.07 -23.22
N ASP A 417 11.81 37.30 -22.54
CA ASP A 417 13.17 37.24 -23.09
C ASP A 417 13.74 35.80 -23.13
N GLY A 418 12.96 34.82 -22.65
CA GLY A 418 13.33 33.42 -22.57
C GLY A 418 14.13 33.06 -21.30
N SER A 419 14.28 31.76 -21.05
CA SER A 419 15.00 31.23 -19.90
C SER A 419 15.52 29.81 -20.15
N GLU A 420 16.41 29.34 -19.28
CA GLU A 420 16.89 27.96 -19.26
C GLU A 420 16.31 27.18 -18.09
N LEU A 421 16.42 25.84 -18.14
CA LEU A 421 16.07 24.97 -17.02
C LEU A 421 16.85 25.35 -15.76
N VAL A 422 16.15 25.46 -14.64
CA VAL A 422 16.71 25.69 -13.32
C VAL A 422 16.50 24.44 -12.48
N ARG A 423 17.57 23.95 -11.84
CA ARG A 423 17.46 22.86 -10.88
C ARG A 423 16.83 23.36 -9.58
N MET A 424 15.81 22.64 -9.10
CA MET A 424 15.14 22.88 -7.83
C MET A 424 15.93 22.21 -6.71
N GLU A 425 16.92 22.92 -6.17
CA GLU A 425 17.75 22.43 -5.08
C GLU A 425 16.91 22.08 -3.85
N GLN A 426 17.01 20.83 -3.41
CA GLN A 426 16.22 20.32 -2.30
C GLN A 426 16.74 20.84 -0.97
N ARG A 427 15.83 21.07 -0.02
CA ARG A 427 16.13 21.54 1.33
C ARG A 427 15.59 20.53 2.34
N TRP A 428 16.33 20.33 3.42
CA TRP A 428 15.83 19.55 4.56
C TRP A 428 14.57 20.21 5.13
N PRO A 429 13.46 19.47 5.32
CA PRO A 429 12.30 19.99 6.00
C PRO A 429 12.68 20.50 7.39
N THR A 430 12.16 21.68 7.74
CA THR A 430 12.39 22.30 9.06
C THR A 430 11.32 21.93 10.07
N VAL A 431 10.16 21.48 9.59
CA VAL A 431 9.07 20.93 10.38
C VAL A 431 8.89 19.47 9.96
N PRO A 432 8.73 18.52 10.90
CA PRO A 432 8.37 17.16 10.54
C PRO A 432 6.99 17.08 9.90
N ASP A 433 6.89 16.44 8.74
CA ASP A 433 5.62 16.10 8.09
C ASP A 433 4.70 15.30 9.03
N ARG A 434 5.31 14.50 9.92
CA ARG A 434 4.65 13.73 10.96
C ARG A 434 5.43 13.73 12.26
N ILE A 435 4.75 13.99 13.37
CA ILE A 435 5.24 13.80 14.74
C ILE A 435 4.33 12.78 15.42
N MET A 436 4.86 11.60 15.75
CA MET A 436 4.12 10.57 16.48
C MET A 436 4.58 10.52 17.93
N ARG A 437 3.66 10.80 18.86
CA ARG A 437 3.94 10.68 20.30
C ARG A 437 3.15 9.50 20.83
N ILE A 438 3.84 8.46 21.28
CA ILE A 438 3.20 7.24 21.76
C ILE A 438 3.66 6.89 23.16
N THR A 439 2.71 6.53 24.02
CA THR A 439 2.97 5.93 25.32
C THR A 439 2.52 4.48 25.29
N TYR A 440 3.44 3.55 25.55
CA TYR A 440 3.18 2.15 25.82
C TYR A 440 3.14 1.92 27.32
N ASP A 441 2.07 1.32 27.82
CA ASP A 441 1.89 1.00 29.23
C ASP A 441 1.82 -0.52 29.44
N PHE A 442 2.96 -1.08 29.83
CA PHE A 442 3.14 -2.50 30.16
C PHE A 442 3.15 -2.75 31.67
N THR A 443 2.65 -1.83 32.49
CA THR A 443 2.63 -1.99 33.96
C THR A 443 1.92 -3.27 34.44
N ARG A 444 1.06 -3.84 33.58
CA ARG A 444 0.27 -5.03 33.86
C ARG A 444 1.10 -6.31 33.87
N GLY A 445 2.19 -6.39 33.11
CA GLY A 445 3.04 -7.58 33.04
C GLY A 445 3.61 -7.78 31.64
N VAL A 446 4.55 -8.72 31.51
CA VAL A 446 5.20 -9.02 30.23
C VAL A 446 4.36 -9.93 29.32
N ASP A 447 3.46 -10.72 29.90
CA ASP A 447 2.56 -11.67 29.20
C ASP A 447 1.10 -11.18 29.16
N LEU A 448 0.84 -9.94 29.56
CA LEU A 448 -0.50 -9.34 29.50
C LEU A 448 -0.52 -8.28 28.40
N PRO A 449 -1.67 -8.07 27.72
CA PRO A 449 -1.83 -6.98 26.79
C PRO A 449 -1.41 -5.64 27.41
N GLY A 450 -0.61 -4.88 26.67
CA GLY A 450 -0.30 -3.50 27.03
C GLY A 450 -1.42 -2.54 26.59
N LEU A 451 -1.45 -1.35 27.19
CA LEU A 451 -2.22 -0.24 26.65
C LEU A 451 -1.31 0.69 25.87
N TYR A 452 -1.88 1.44 24.93
CA TYR A 452 -1.20 2.59 24.37
C TYR A 452 -2.09 3.81 24.26
N GLU A 453 -1.45 4.98 24.33
CA GLU A 453 -2.03 6.26 23.95
C GLU A 453 -1.14 6.89 22.88
N ILE A 454 -1.73 7.40 21.81
CA ILE A 454 -1.01 7.99 20.69
C ILE A 454 -1.58 9.38 20.34
N ASP A 455 -0.68 10.32 20.05
CA ASP A 455 -0.96 11.65 19.49
C ASP A 455 -0.09 11.81 18.23
N VAL A 456 -0.72 11.69 17.07
CA VAL A 456 -0.09 11.89 15.76
C VAL A 456 -0.43 13.28 15.27
N GLU A 457 0.58 14.08 15.01
CA GLU A 457 0.48 15.43 14.47
C GLU A 457 1.06 15.43 13.05
N THR A 458 0.33 15.96 12.07
CA THR A 458 0.75 16.00 10.66
C THR A 458 0.70 17.41 10.10
N HIS A 459 1.67 17.73 9.23
CA HIS A 459 1.83 19.04 8.61
C HIS A 459 1.76 18.95 7.08
N GLY A 460 1.67 20.11 6.42
CA GLY A 460 1.67 20.20 4.96
C GLY A 460 0.53 19.39 4.32
N VAL A 461 0.87 18.62 3.28
CA VAL A 461 -0.10 17.80 2.55
C VAL A 461 -0.73 16.73 3.45
N LEU A 462 0.04 16.09 4.33
CA LEU A 462 -0.48 15.09 5.28
C LEU A 462 -1.43 15.72 6.31
N GLY A 463 -1.15 16.95 6.73
CA GLY A 463 -2.06 17.75 7.57
C GLY A 463 -3.38 18.03 6.88
N ALA A 464 -3.36 18.52 5.64
CA ALA A 464 -4.56 18.82 4.87
C ALA A 464 -5.45 17.59 4.62
N GLN A 465 -4.87 16.40 4.46
CA GLN A 465 -5.63 15.14 4.33
C GLN A 465 -6.45 14.79 5.57
N MET A 466 -6.10 15.33 6.75
CA MET A 466 -6.88 15.12 7.98
C MET A 466 -8.12 16.01 8.06
N ARG A 467 -8.24 17.05 7.24
CA ARG A 467 -9.37 18.00 7.28
C ARG A 467 -10.73 17.30 7.17
N ALA A 468 -10.88 16.38 6.22
CA ALA A 468 -12.13 15.63 6.03
C ALA A 468 -12.43 14.66 7.18
N ARG A 469 -11.40 14.08 7.78
CA ARG A 469 -11.54 13.18 8.94
C ARG A 469 -11.88 13.95 10.21
N ALA A 470 -11.34 15.15 10.37
CA ALA A 470 -11.62 16.02 11.51
C ALA A 470 -13.05 16.57 11.52
N SER A 471 -13.77 16.51 10.39
CA SER A 471 -15.21 16.80 10.36
C SER A 471 -16.10 15.61 10.73
N GLU A 472 -15.51 14.42 10.91
CA GLU A 472 -16.26 13.25 11.39
C GLU A 472 -16.62 13.41 12.86
N SER A 473 -17.89 13.18 13.18
CA SER A 473 -18.44 13.31 14.52
C SER A 473 -18.94 11.99 15.09
N ASP A 474 -19.07 10.96 14.26
CA ASP A 474 -19.40 9.61 14.69
C ASP A 474 -18.15 8.91 15.24
N PRO A 475 -18.11 8.60 16.56
CA PRO A 475 -16.98 7.90 17.16
C PRO A 475 -16.73 6.52 16.55
N LYS A 476 -17.74 5.83 15.99
CA LYS A 476 -17.55 4.54 15.31
C LYS A 476 -16.66 4.69 14.07
N ILE A 477 -16.95 5.70 13.26
CA ILE A 477 -16.18 5.99 12.04
C ILE A 477 -14.78 6.48 12.40
N ALA A 478 -14.64 7.32 13.44
CA ALA A 478 -13.34 7.75 13.94
C ALA A 478 -12.47 6.56 14.41
N ILE A 479 -13.05 5.63 15.19
CA ILE A 479 -12.36 4.39 15.61
C ILE A 479 -11.98 3.55 14.40
N ALA A 480 -12.87 3.35 13.42
CA ALA A 480 -12.55 2.58 12.23
C ALA A 480 -11.39 3.19 11.40
N TYR A 481 -11.35 4.51 11.25
CA TYR A 481 -10.23 5.18 10.58
C TYR A 481 -8.93 5.09 11.39
N ALA A 482 -9.00 5.26 12.70
CA ALA A 482 -7.85 5.13 13.57
C ALA A 482 -7.33 3.68 13.57
N GLN A 483 -8.21 2.68 13.62
CA GLN A 483 -7.85 1.26 13.51
C GLN A 483 -7.10 1.01 12.19
N LYS A 484 -7.63 1.51 11.06
CA LYS A 484 -6.97 1.35 9.77
C LYS A 484 -5.61 2.04 9.71
N TYR A 485 -5.47 3.20 10.34
CA TYR A 485 -4.19 3.88 10.47
C TYR A 485 -3.21 3.09 11.34
N MET A 486 -3.69 2.50 12.43
CA MET A 486 -2.86 1.75 13.38
C MET A 486 -2.42 0.39 12.87
N GLU A 487 -3.16 -0.27 11.96
CA GLU A 487 -2.72 -1.53 11.31
C GLU A 487 -1.32 -1.44 10.69
N ASP A 488 -0.93 -0.28 10.16
CA ASP A 488 0.39 -0.04 9.57
C ASP A 488 1.47 0.35 10.61
N VAL A 489 1.07 0.57 11.87
CA VAL A 489 1.94 1.06 12.96
C VAL A 489 2.13 0.02 14.06
N LEU A 490 1.04 -0.57 14.56
CA LEU A 490 0.99 -1.53 15.67
C LEU A 490 -0.15 -2.53 15.49
N ASP A 491 0.10 -3.78 15.83
CA ASP A 491 -0.97 -4.75 16.05
C ASP A 491 -1.72 -4.41 17.34
N SER A 492 -2.97 -3.96 17.19
CA SER A 492 -3.78 -3.47 18.31
C SER A 492 -5.27 -3.35 17.99
N VAL A 493 -6.07 -3.17 19.04
CA VAL A 493 -7.47 -2.78 18.96
C VAL A 493 -7.65 -1.36 19.51
N VAL A 494 -8.11 -0.43 18.67
CA VAL A 494 -8.44 0.95 19.05
C VAL A 494 -9.82 0.99 19.72
N TYR A 495 -9.92 1.60 20.90
CA TYR A 495 -11.20 1.78 21.61
C TYR A 495 -11.62 3.23 21.81
N ASP A 496 -10.74 4.19 21.54
CA ASP A 496 -11.03 5.62 21.58
C ASP A 496 -10.21 6.34 20.52
N ALA A 497 -10.83 7.25 19.78
CA ALA A 497 -10.18 8.00 18.72
C ALA A 497 -10.85 9.34 18.45
N ALA A 498 -10.04 10.36 18.18
CA ALA A 498 -10.50 11.67 17.77
C ALA A 498 -9.55 12.29 16.73
N PHE A 499 -10.14 12.87 15.69
CA PHE A 499 -9.42 13.65 14.69
C PHE A 499 -9.69 15.14 14.90
N SER A 500 -8.69 15.97 14.67
CA SER A 500 -8.83 17.42 14.68
C SER A 500 -7.96 18.03 13.58
N TYR A 501 -8.34 19.23 13.14
CA TYR A 501 -7.61 19.98 12.12
C TYR A 501 -7.62 21.46 12.48
N ASP A 502 -6.43 22.06 12.59
CA ASP A 502 -6.28 23.49 12.76
C ASP A 502 -6.07 24.15 11.38
N PRO A 503 -7.04 24.90 10.84
CA PRO A 503 -6.92 25.52 9.53
C PRO A 503 -5.87 26.64 9.49
N SER A 504 -5.53 27.25 10.65
CA SER A 504 -4.58 28.36 10.73
C SER A 504 -3.14 27.87 10.57
N THR A 505 -2.78 26.76 11.22
CA THR A 505 -1.47 26.12 11.13
C THR A 505 -1.43 25.00 10.09
N GLY A 506 -2.58 24.63 9.51
CA GLY A 506 -2.68 23.52 8.56
C GLY A 506 -2.41 22.14 9.18
N THR A 507 -2.41 22.05 10.51
CA THR A 507 -2.02 20.85 11.25
C THR A 507 -3.20 19.90 11.40
N GLY A 508 -3.02 18.65 10.99
CA GLY A 508 -3.91 17.54 11.31
C GLY A 508 -3.46 16.84 12.59
N ARG A 509 -4.40 16.34 13.40
CA ARG A 509 -4.06 15.54 14.57
C ARG A 509 -5.01 14.36 14.77
N LEU A 510 -4.44 13.19 15.03
CA LEU A 510 -5.14 11.98 15.50
C LEU A 510 -4.72 11.73 16.95
N LYS A 511 -5.69 11.65 17.85
CA LYS A 511 -5.50 11.09 19.19
C LYS A 511 -6.21 9.76 19.26
N ALA A 512 -5.55 8.72 19.73
CA ALA A 512 -6.19 7.42 19.92
C ALA A 512 -5.68 6.69 21.17
N LYS A 513 -6.49 5.75 21.65
CA LYS A 513 -6.13 4.79 22.68
C LYS A 513 -6.47 3.39 22.22
N GLY A 514 -5.66 2.42 22.60
CA GLY A 514 -5.93 1.04 22.25
C GLY A 514 -5.25 0.03 23.17
N ILE A 515 -5.59 -1.23 22.92
CA ILE A 515 -5.05 -2.41 23.57
C ILE A 515 -4.11 -3.09 22.57
N LEU A 516 -2.87 -3.34 22.97
CA LEU A 516 -1.89 -4.03 22.14
C LEU A 516 -2.20 -5.53 22.10
N SER A 517 -2.12 -6.14 20.93
CA SER A 517 -2.27 -7.59 20.78
C SER A 517 -1.02 -8.32 21.29
N ASP A 518 0.15 -7.79 20.93
CA ASP A 518 1.46 -8.32 21.31
C ASP A 518 2.23 -7.35 22.21
N SER A 519 2.97 -7.89 23.19
CA SER A 519 3.81 -7.10 24.11
C SER A 519 5.27 -7.54 24.03
N PHE A 520 5.72 -8.41 24.93
CA PHE A 520 7.12 -8.85 24.96
C PHE A 520 7.27 -10.21 24.27
N LYS A 521 8.35 -10.38 23.50
CA LYS A 521 8.83 -11.71 23.14
C LYS A 521 9.51 -12.32 24.36
N ILE A 522 9.01 -13.46 24.81
CA ILE A 522 9.65 -14.24 25.87
C ILE A 522 10.58 -15.28 25.25
N ASP A 523 11.83 -15.32 25.72
CA ASP A 523 12.78 -16.39 25.42
C ASP A 523 13.49 -16.79 26.72
N GLN A 524 13.38 -18.07 27.08
CA GLN A 524 13.84 -18.61 28.36
C GLN A 524 13.29 -17.80 29.54
N ASP A 525 14.18 -17.12 30.27
CA ASP A 525 13.86 -16.32 31.47
C ASP A 525 13.99 -14.81 31.20
N ALA A 526 13.84 -14.38 29.94
CA ALA A 526 13.89 -12.96 29.59
C ALA A 526 12.74 -12.53 28.67
N ALA A 527 12.16 -11.38 28.99
CA ALA A 527 11.21 -10.69 28.14
C ALA A 527 11.92 -9.60 27.35
N THR A 528 11.70 -9.56 26.03
CA THR A 528 12.32 -8.57 25.12
C THR A 528 11.25 -7.81 24.35
N PHE A 529 11.31 -6.47 24.39
CA PHE A 529 10.47 -5.58 23.61
C PHE A 529 11.34 -4.79 22.63
N LYS A 530 11.03 -4.94 21.34
CA LYS A 530 11.72 -4.19 20.28
C LYS A 530 11.17 -2.78 20.21
N ILE A 531 12.06 -1.78 20.20
CA ILE A 531 11.66 -0.38 20.14
C ILE A 531 11.58 0.02 18.67
N TYR A 532 10.38 -0.02 18.09
CA TYR A 532 10.15 0.48 16.74
C TYR A 532 9.93 1.99 16.76
N THR A 533 10.89 2.70 16.16
CA THR A 533 10.91 4.16 16.02
C THR A 533 11.45 4.60 14.65
N ALA A 534 11.40 5.91 14.36
CA ALA A 534 11.77 6.50 13.07
C ALA A 534 13.14 6.09 12.49
N SER A 535 14.12 5.68 13.31
CA SER A 535 15.46 5.24 12.88
C SER A 535 15.70 3.73 12.95
N THR A 536 14.70 2.93 13.31
CA THR A 536 14.80 1.45 13.41
C THR A 536 14.13 0.72 12.26
N ASN A 537 14.45 -0.56 12.09
CA ASN A 537 13.86 -1.45 11.10
C ASN A 537 14.05 -0.94 9.65
N TRP A 538 15.17 -0.28 9.38
CA TRP A 538 15.52 0.20 8.05
C TRP A 538 16.30 -0.85 7.26
N ALA A 539 16.00 -0.95 5.97
CA ALA A 539 16.77 -1.73 5.01
C ALA A 539 17.15 -0.88 3.80
N PHE A 540 18.33 -1.13 3.25
CA PHE A 540 18.80 -0.52 2.01
C PHE A 540 19.49 -1.62 1.21
N ASP A 541 18.77 -2.17 0.24
CA ASP A 541 19.24 -3.32 -0.55
C ASP A 541 19.01 -3.16 -2.07
N PRO A 542 19.40 -2.02 -2.69
CA PRO A 542 19.31 -1.90 -4.14
C PRO A 542 20.14 -2.98 -4.84
N ASP A 543 19.60 -3.51 -5.94
CA ASP A 543 20.27 -4.51 -6.78
C ASP A 543 21.06 -3.83 -7.89
N ARG A 544 22.35 -4.14 -7.97
CA ARG A 544 23.29 -3.67 -9.00
C ARG A 544 24.13 -4.82 -9.59
N ALA A 545 23.64 -6.05 -9.48
CA ALA A 545 24.34 -7.25 -9.97
C ALA A 545 24.32 -7.35 -11.51
N ARG A 546 23.27 -6.85 -12.17
CA ARG A 546 23.17 -6.85 -13.63
C ARG A 546 24.16 -5.85 -14.25
N ALA A 547 24.84 -6.24 -15.34
CA ALA A 547 25.83 -5.39 -16.00
C ALA A 547 25.25 -4.02 -16.44
N ALA A 548 24.01 -4.00 -16.95
CA ALA A 548 23.32 -2.78 -17.34
C ALA A 548 23.00 -1.85 -16.16
N TRP A 549 22.94 -2.38 -14.93
CA TRP A 549 22.58 -1.62 -13.74
C TRP A 549 23.80 -1.11 -12.99
N ARG A 550 24.99 -1.65 -13.26
CA ARG A 550 26.21 -1.44 -12.48
C ARG A 550 26.56 0.02 -12.20
N ASN A 551 26.24 0.92 -13.12
CA ASN A 551 26.54 2.35 -13.04
C ASN A 551 25.30 3.23 -12.83
N VAL A 552 24.14 2.63 -12.55
CA VAL A 552 22.88 3.34 -12.36
C VAL A 552 22.78 3.83 -10.92
N PRO A 553 22.65 5.13 -10.66
CA PRO A 553 22.46 5.67 -9.32
C PRO A 553 21.20 5.14 -8.65
N TYR A 554 21.11 5.26 -7.33
CA TYR A 554 19.87 5.07 -6.58
C TYR A 554 19.21 6.43 -6.33
N LYS A 555 17.92 6.57 -6.63
CA LYS A 555 17.13 7.77 -6.34
C LYS A 555 16.48 7.64 -4.96
N VAL A 556 16.85 8.55 -4.06
CA VAL A 556 16.20 8.69 -2.75
C VAL A 556 14.84 9.39 -2.94
N GLY A 557 13.82 8.92 -2.21
CA GLY A 557 12.47 9.50 -2.22
C GLY A 557 12.36 10.85 -1.49
N GLY A 558 11.13 11.24 -1.15
CA GLY A 558 10.85 12.44 -0.34
C GLY A 558 10.59 13.71 -1.17
N PRO A 559 10.76 14.91 -0.56
CA PRO A 559 11.24 15.13 0.82
C PRO A 559 10.22 14.67 1.88
N MET A 560 10.71 14.14 3.00
CA MET A 560 9.87 13.76 4.15
C MET A 560 10.70 13.71 5.43
N THR A 561 10.13 14.17 6.53
CA THR A 561 10.67 14.06 7.88
C THR A 561 9.63 13.47 8.82
N SER A 562 9.98 12.37 9.48
CA SER A 562 9.21 11.78 10.58
C SER A 562 9.96 11.99 11.89
N ALA A 563 9.26 12.45 12.90
CA ALA A 563 9.75 12.53 14.27
C ALA A 563 8.86 11.68 15.18
N GLU A 564 9.48 11.04 16.16
CA GLU A 564 8.79 10.15 17.07
C GLU A 564 9.26 10.35 18.52
N GLU A 565 8.30 10.40 19.43
CA GLU A 565 8.53 10.42 20.86
C GLU A 565 7.82 9.23 21.49
N ALA A 566 8.59 8.22 21.92
CA ALA A 566 8.04 7.04 22.57
C ALA A 566 8.32 7.06 24.07
N VAL A 567 7.30 6.73 24.87
CA VAL A 567 7.40 6.50 26.31
C VAL A 567 6.96 5.07 26.57
N ILE A 568 7.84 4.22 27.11
CA ILE A 568 7.52 2.84 27.43
C ILE A 568 7.59 2.67 28.94
N ILE A 569 6.46 2.38 29.57
CA ILE A 569 6.33 2.17 31.01
C ILE A 569 6.39 0.67 31.26
N LEU A 570 7.45 0.21 31.92
CA LEU A 570 7.74 -1.21 32.15
C LEU A 570 7.00 -1.74 33.38
N PRO A 571 6.69 -3.05 33.42
CA PRO A 571 6.17 -3.69 34.62
C PRO A 571 7.17 -3.58 35.77
N GLU A 572 6.64 -3.66 36.99
CA GLU A 572 7.40 -3.84 38.22
C GLU A 572 8.49 -2.78 38.43
N SER A 573 8.17 -1.55 38.00
CA SER A 573 9.08 -0.38 38.02
C SER A 573 10.42 -0.63 37.30
N GLY A 574 10.45 -1.54 36.32
CA GLY A 574 11.64 -1.89 35.55
C GLY A 574 12.64 -2.77 36.28
N ALA A 575 12.22 -3.54 37.28
CA ALA A 575 13.09 -4.53 37.92
C ALA A 575 13.68 -5.48 36.86
N GLY A 576 15.01 -5.64 36.85
CA GLY A 576 15.70 -6.48 35.85
C GLY A 576 15.76 -5.90 34.43
N ALA A 577 15.29 -4.67 34.22
CA ALA A 577 15.27 -4.04 32.89
C ALA A 577 16.64 -3.47 32.49
N SER A 578 16.98 -3.65 31.22
CA SER A 578 18.16 -3.09 30.56
C SER A 578 17.85 -2.77 29.11
N VAL A 579 18.66 -1.93 28.49
CA VAL A 579 18.58 -1.63 27.05
C VAL A 579 19.78 -2.26 26.36
N THR A 580 19.52 -3.05 25.33
CA THR A 580 20.53 -3.61 24.43
C THR A 580 20.55 -2.84 23.12
N GLY A 581 21.58 -3.02 22.29
CA GLY A 581 21.75 -2.27 21.04
C GLY A 581 22.25 -0.82 21.25
N THR A 582 22.12 0.01 20.22
CA THR A 582 22.55 1.41 20.22
C THR A 582 21.39 2.32 20.57
N GLY A 583 21.31 2.75 21.84
CA GLY A 583 20.25 3.66 22.28
C GLY A 583 20.38 5.09 21.72
N ASN A 584 21.59 5.67 21.76
CA ASN A 584 21.84 7.04 21.29
C ASN A 584 22.54 7.03 19.93
N LEU A 585 21.96 7.72 18.95
CA LEU A 585 22.51 7.89 17.61
C LEU A 585 22.67 9.39 17.34
N ALA A 586 23.93 9.86 17.29
CA ALA A 586 24.22 11.22 16.86
C ALA A 586 23.77 11.44 15.40
N PRO A 587 23.41 12.67 15.00
CA PRO A 587 22.97 12.97 13.64
C PRO A 587 23.92 12.40 12.59
N ARG A 588 23.40 11.49 11.75
CA ARG A 588 24.18 10.84 10.68
C ARG A 588 23.32 10.58 9.46
N THR A 589 23.88 10.78 8.28
CA THR A 589 23.26 10.41 7.01
C THR A 589 23.75 9.04 6.55
N ILE A 590 22.82 8.14 6.23
CA ILE A 590 23.06 6.82 5.64
C ILE A 590 22.04 6.64 4.52
N ALA A 591 22.50 6.26 3.34
CA ALA A 591 21.69 6.06 2.14
C ALA A 591 20.74 7.24 1.83
N GLY A 592 21.23 8.47 2.01
CA GLY A 592 20.45 9.70 1.77
C GLY A 592 19.42 10.06 2.85
N THR A 593 19.33 9.26 3.92
CA THR A 593 18.45 9.52 5.06
C THR A 593 19.27 9.94 6.28
N ARG A 594 18.92 11.08 6.87
CA ARG A 594 19.47 11.58 8.13
C ARG A 594 18.69 10.99 9.30
N PHE A 595 19.41 10.33 10.21
CA PHE A 595 18.88 9.74 11.43
C PHE A 595 19.43 10.44 12.66
N GLU A 596 18.62 10.56 13.70
CA GLU A 596 19.03 11.05 15.03
C GLU A 596 18.13 10.43 16.10
N ARG A 597 18.74 9.89 17.15
CA ARG A 597 18.00 9.24 18.24
C ARG A 597 18.64 9.53 19.59
N SER A 598 17.80 9.78 20.58
CA SER A 598 18.17 9.77 21.99
C SER A 598 17.27 8.80 22.75
N LEU A 599 17.87 8.02 23.65
CA LEU A 599 17.19 7.03 24.47
C LEU A 599 17.69 7.11 25.91
N SER A 600 16.75 7.07 26.86
CA SER A 600 17.04 6.94 28.29
C SER A 600 16.13 5.92 28.96
N LEU A 601 16.66 5.18 29.93
CA LEU A 601 15.90 4.34 30.86
C LEU A 601 16.10 4.89 32.28
N ASP A 602 15.02 5.33 32.93
CA ASP A 602 15.02 5.78 34.32
C ASP A 602 13.80 5.22 35.06
N LYS A 603 14.02 4.55 36.19
CA LYS A 603 12.96 4.00 37.08
C LYS A 603 11.85 3.24 36.34
N GLY A 604 12.23 2.37 35.40
CA GLY A 604 11.29 1.56 34.62
C GLY A 604 10.54 2.32 33.54
N VAL A 605 10.94 3.54 33.19
CA VAL A 605 10.41 4.29 32.06
C VAL A 605 11.50 4.46 31.02
N VAL A 606 11.28 3.92 29.82
CA VAL A 606 12.12 4.20 28.65
C VAL A 606 11.53 5.38 27.90
N LYS A 607 12.35 6.37 27.59
CA LYS A 607 11.98 7.51 26.74
C LYS A 607 12.86 7.53 25.52
N VAL A 608 12.25 7.63 24.35
CA VAL A 608 12.93 7.73 23.06
C VAL A 608 12.47 9.00 22.38
N LYS A 609 13.42 9.79 21.87
CA LYS A 609 13.17 10.81 20.86
C LYS A 609 13.96 10.45 19.64
N ASP A 610 13.28 10.26 18.53
CA ASP A 610 13.86 9.75 17.30
C ASP A 610 13.38 10.57 16.11
N SER A 611 14.19 10.63 15.06
CA SER A 611 13.78 11.22 13.79
C SER A 611 14.52 10.61 12.62
N SER A 612 13.81 10.54 11.49
CA SER A 612 14.38 10.28 10.19
C SER A 612 13.92 11.35 9.21
N SER A 613 14.85 11.84 8.41
CA SER A 613 14.61 12.87 7.41
C SER A 613 15.32 12.48 6.13
N PHE A 614 14.68 12.60 4.99
CA PHE A 614 15.30 12.37 3.69
C PHE A 614 14.79 13.37 2.67
N VAL A 615 15.67 13.71 1.73
CA VAL A 615 15.40 14.64 0.64
C VAL A 615 15.74 13.96 -0.69
N PRO A 616 15.10 14.35 -1.80
CA PRO A 616 15.42 13.80 -3.10
C PRO A 616 16.87 14.07 -3.49
N VAL A 617 17.69 13.03 -3.43
CA VAL A 617 19.10 13.02 -3.84
C VAL A 617 19.42 11.72 -4.55
N GLU A 618 20.56 11.69 -5.25
CA GLU A 618 21.06 10.48 -5.88
C GLU A 618 22.24 9.93 -5.10
N ILE A 619 22.24 8.61 -4.86
CA ILE A 619 23.39 7.89 -4.35
C ILE A 619 24.13 7.31 -5.56
N PRO A 620 25.40 7.68 -5.81
CA PRO A 620 26.20 7.10 -6.87
C PRO A 620 26.27 5.57 -6.74
N ALA A 621 26.27 4.86 -7.87
CA ALA A 621 26.31 3.39 -7.87
C ALA A 621 27.58 2.83 -7.18
N THR A 622 28.67 3.60 -7.17
CA THR A 622 29.93 3.29 -6.48
C THR A 622 29.80 3.26 -4.96
N ASP A 623 28.85 4.02 -4.41
CA ASP A 623 28.71 4.24 -2.97
C ASP A 623 27.70 3.26 -2.35
N ILE A 624 26.83 2.68 -3.18
CA ILE A 624 25.80 1.71 -2.77
C ILE A 624 26.36 0.62 -1.83
N PRO A 625 27.46 -0.11 -2.14
CA PRO A 625 27.94 -1.16 -1.24
C PRO A 625 28.29 -0.66 0.17
N ALA A 626 28.87 0.54 0.29
CA ALA A 626 29.20 1.13 1.58
C ALA A 626 27.95 1.56 2.35
N GLU A 627 26.98 2.16 1.65
CA GLU A 627 25.69 2.54 2.24
C GLU A 627 24.87 1.32 2.70
N LYS A 628 24.89 0.21 1.94
CA LYS A 628 24.28 -1.07 2.35
C LYS A 628 24.89 -1.58 3.64
N ALA A 629 26.23 -1.56 3.74
CA ALA A 629 26.93 -2.00 4.95
C ALA A 629 26.61 -1.09 6.16
N ALA A 630 26.56 0.23 5.95
CA ALA A 630 26.20 1.18 6.99
C ALA A 630 24.75 1.01 7.47
N MET A 631 23.81 0.77 6.56
CA MET A 631 22.40 0.53 6.91
C MET A 631 22.22 -0.78 7.67
N ARG A 632 22.88 -1.86 7.23
CA ARG A 632 22.88 -3.14 7.97
C ARG A 632 23.48 -3.01 9.37
N ALA A 633 24.56 -2.23 9.51
CA ALA A 633 25.15 -1.96 10.82
C ALA A 633 24.18 -1.20 11.74
N LEU A 634 23.48 -0.19 11.21
CA LEU A 634 22.42 0.53 11.94
C LEU A 634 21.32 -0.44 12.40
N ALA A 635 20.71 -1.18 11.47
CA ALA A 635 19.61 -2.10 11.76
C ALA A 635 20.02 -3.24 12.72
N SER A 636 21.24 -3.78 12.60
CA SER A 636 21.74 -4.82 13.51
C SER A 636 21.95 -4.34 14.96
N ALA A 637 21.96 -3.03 15.16
CA ALA A 637 22.14 -2.39 16.45
C ALA A 637 20.88 -1.66 16.92
N ASP A 638 19.70 -2.00 16.36
CA ASP A 638 18.43 -1.46 16.84
C ASP A 638 18.24 -1.76 18.33
N PRO A 639 17.75 -0.77 19.11
CA PRO A 639 17.63 -0.89 20.55
C PRO A 639 16.42 -1.73 20.94
N GLU A 640 16.61 -2.53 21.99
CA GLU A 640 15.55 -3.36 22.57
C GLU A 640 15.57 -3.19 24.09
N VAL A 641 14.40 -3.30 24.71
CA VAL A 641 14.27 -3.40 26.16
C VAL A 641 14.28 -4.88 26.53
N LYS A 642 15.19 -5.28 27.42
CA LYS A 642 15.25 -6.63 27.97
C LYS A 642 14.98 -6.61 29.47
N ILE A 643 14.04 -7.43 29.92
CA ILE A 643 13.71 -7.65 31.35
C ILE A 643 14.13 -9.07 31.72
N ALA A 644 15.08 -9.20 32.64
CA ALA A 644 15.51 -10.49 33.16
C ALA A 644 14.57 -10.96 34.28
N SER A 645 14.21 -12.24 34.26
CA SER A 645 13.37 -12.93 35.24
C SER A 645 12.07 -12.18 35.57
N PRO A 646 11.26 -11.80 34.56
CA PRO A 646 10.00 -11.11 34.79
C PRO A 646 8.99 -12.03 35.47
N ARG A 647 8.13 -11.49 36.36
CA ARG A 647 6.97 -12.23 36.87
C ARG A 647 6.03 -12.56 35.72
N ARG A 648 5.64 -13.83 35.62
CA ARG A 648 4.77 -14.34 34.57
C ARG A 648 3.30 -14.34 34.99
N TYR A 649 2.37 -14.38 34.03
CA TYR A 649 0.93 -14.21 34.33
C TYR A 649 0.39 -15.21 35.37
N TRP A 650 0.84 -16.46 35.33
CA TRP A 650 0.40 -17.53 36.24
C TRP A 650 0.94 -17.40 37.67
N GLU A 651 1.93 -16.53 37.90
CA GLU A 651 2.47 -16.24 39.23
C GLU A 651 1.58 -15.26 40.01
N PHE A 652 0.63 -14.59 39.34
CA PHE A 652 -0.34 -13.70 39.97
C PHE A 652 -1.49 -14.52 40.59
N ASP A 653 -1.88 -14.16 41.81
CA ASP A 653 -3.13 -14.69 42.38
C ASP A 653 -4.36 -14.07 41.70
N ASP A 654 -5.54 -14.65 41.95
CA ASP A 654 -6.80 -14.29 41.28
C ASP A 654 -7.14 -12.80 41.49
N LYS A 655 -6.81 -12.26 42.66
CA LYS A 655 -7.07 -10.87 43.00
C LYS A 655 -6.12 -9.93 42.26
N GLU A 656 -4.83 -10.27 42.22
CA GLU A 656 -3.81 -9.47 41.53
C GLU A 656 -4.06 -9.45 40.02
N ILE A 657 -4.37 -10.60 39.39
CA ILE A 657 -4.65 -10.64 37.95
C ILE A 657 -5.91 -9.86 37.59
N ALA A 658 -7.00 -9.99 38.37
CA ALA A 658 -8.24 -9.26 38.14
C ALA A 658 -8.04 -7.74 38.23
N GLN A 659 -7.15 -7.27 39.12
CA GLN A 659 -6.78 -5.86 39.21
C GLN A 659 -5.97 -5.40 37.99
N ARG A 660 -5.00 -6.20 37.54
CA ARG A 660 -4.13 -5.87 36.40
C ARG A 660 -4.92 -5.75 35.09
N VAL A 661 -5.87 -6.65 34.82
CA VAL A 661 -6.66 -6.61 33.58
C VAL A 661 -7.83 -5.61 33.61
N ALA A 662 -8.16 -5.03 34.78
CA ALA A 662 -9.34 -4.16 34.93
C ALA A 662 -9.35 -2.97 33.95
N SER A 663 -8.21 -2.33 33.72
CA SER A 663 -8.09 -1.20 32.79
C SER A 663 -8.10 -1.61 31.31
N LEU A 664 -7.71 -2.85 30.98
CA LEU A 664 -7.92 -3.39 29.63
C LEU A 664 -9.42 -3.55 29.35
N ARG A 665 -10.16 -4.02 30.36
CA ARG A 665 -11.62 -4.19 30.26
C ARG A 665 -12.35 -2.88 30.08
N GLU A 666 -11.88 -1.77 30.66
CA GLU A 666 -12.48 -0.45 30.43
C GLU A 666 -12.50 -0.08 28.94
N GLY A 667 -11.43 -0.41 28.19
CA GLY A 667 -11.38 -0.21 26.74
C GLY A 667 -12.34 -1.13 25.99
N ALA A 668 -12.39 -2.41 26.34
CA ALA A 668 -13.32 -3.36 25.75
C ALA A 668 -14.80 -3.02 26.06
N ASP A 669 -15.08 -2.53 27.28
CA ASP A 669 -16.39 -2.03 27.70
C ASP A 669 -16.84 -0.83 26.87
N ALA A 670 -15.92 0.10 26.56
CA ALA A 670 -16.21 1.23 25.69
C ALA A 670 -16.62 0.76 24.29
N LEU A 671 -15.91 -0.22 23.73
CA LEU A 671 -16.22 -0.81 22.42
C LEU A 671 -17.57 -1.52 22.40
N VAL A 672 -17.82 -2.43 23.36
CA VAL A 672 -19.11 -3.14 23.48
C VAL A 672 -20.27 -2.17 23.66
N LYS A 673 -20.09 -1.10 24.45
CA LYS A 673 -21.13 -0.09 24.64
C LYS A 673 -21.41 0.70 23.38
N LEU A 674 -20.38 1.02 22.61
CA LEU A 674 -20.50 1.84 21.41
C LEU A 674 -21.03 1.03 20.22
N MET A 675 -20.56 -0.21 20.07
CA MET A 675 -20.86 -1.13 18.97
C MET A 675 -21.38 -2.47 19.52
N PRO A 676 -22.57 -2.49 20.16
CA PRO A 676 -23.16 -3.71 20.75
C PRO A 676 -23.59 -4.77 19.73
N GLU A 677 -23.53 -4.44 18.45
CA GLU A 677 -23.81 -5.32 17.31
C GLU A 677 -22.58 -6.08 16.80
N GLU A 678 -21.38 -5.80 17.31
CA GLU A 678 -20.13 -6.38 16.82
C GLU A 678 -19.64 -7.50 17.76
N SER A 679 -19.60 -8.75 17.27
CA SER A 679 -19.30 -9.94 18.08
C SER A 679 -17.86 -9.97 18.59
N ASN A 680 -16.91 -9.47 17.81
CA ASN A 680 -15.48 -9.44 18.14
C ASN A 680 -15.15 -8.66 19.43
N TYR A 681 -15.89 -7.61 19.78
CA TYR A 681 -15.64 -6.85 21.01
C TYR A 681 -16.12 -7.59 22.26
N TYR A 682 -17.17 -8.40 22.15
CA TYR A 682 -17.56 -9.33 23.20
C TYR A 682 -16.52 -10.46 23.34
N MET A 683 -15.98 -10.98 22.22
CA MET A 683 -14.90 -11.95 22.28
C MET A 683 -13.64 -11.40 22.96
N LEU A 684 -13.25 -10.16 22.63
CA LEU A 684 -12.13 -9.47 23.29
C LEU A 684 -12.36 -9.33 24.79
N ARG A 685 -13.54 -8.87 25.22
CA ARG A 685 -13.86 -8.71 26.64
C ARG A 685 -13.95 -10.06 27.37
N GLY A 686 -14.52 -11.08 26.71
CA GLY A 686 -14.55 -12.46 27.17
C GLY A 686 -13.14 -13.01 27.44
N ALA A 687 -12.21 -12.80 26.50
CA ALA A 687 -10.81 -13.19 26.68
C ALA A 687 -10.17 -12.51 27.90
N LEU A 688 -10.43 -11.22 28.13
CA LEU A 688 -9.94 -10.49 29.31
C LEU A 688 -10.53 -11.05 30.63
N TYR A 689 -11.79 -11.50 30.63
CA TYR A 689 -12.38 -12.20 31.78
C TYR A 689 -11.78 -13.59 31.98
N THR A 690 -11.48 -14.34 30.92
CA THR A 690 -10.76 -15.62 31.00
C THR A 690 -9.38 -15.42 31.62
N MET A 691 -8.63 -14.39 31.21
CA MET A 691 -7.36 -14.03 31.83
C MET A 691 -7.52 -13.66 33.32
N ALA A 692 -8.61 -12.98 33.68
CA ALA A 692 -8.97 -12.68 35.07
C ALA A 692 -9.39 -13.94 35.87
N ARG A 693 -9.58 -15.08 35.20
CA ARG A 693 -10.16 -16.33 35.72
C ARG A 693 -11.59 -16.15 36.24
N ASP A 694 -12.31 -15.21 35.64
CA ASP A 694 -13.74 -14.98 35.84
C ASP A 694 -14.52 -15.67 34.71
N TYR A 695 -14.56 -16.99 34.76
CA TYR A 695 -15.11 -17.80 33.66
C TYR A 695 -16.61 -17.58 33.45
N ASP A 696 -17.37 -17.25 34.49
CA ASP A 696 -18.80 -16.97 34.36
C ASP A 696 -19.05 -15.68 33.57
N ALA A 697 -18.28 -14.62 33.85
CA ALA A 697 -18.35 -13.38 33.07
C ALA A 697 -17.85 -13.58 31.64
N ALA A 698 -16.77 -14.35 31.46
CA ALA A 698 -16.24 -14.70 30.15
C ALA A 698 -17.29 -15.43 29.29
N LEU A 699 -17.95 -16.45 29.84
CA LEU A 699 -18.99 -17.20 29.13
C LEU A 699 -20.19 -16.33 28.76
N SER A 700 -20.59 -15.41 29.64
CA SER A 700 -21.68 -14.48 29.32
C SER A 700 -21.37 -13.61 28.10
N ASP A 701 -20.12 -13.20 27.92
CA ASP A 701 -19.71 -12.42 26.75
C ASP A 701 -19.58 -13.28 25.49
N ILE A 702 -19.03 -14.50 25.61
CA ILE A 702 -18.95 -15.40 24.48
C ILE A 702 -20.35 -15.85 24.01
N ASP A 703 -21.28 -16.11 24.93
CA ASP A 703 -22.69 -16.39 24.60
C ASP A 703 -23.30 -15.21 23.84
N ARG A 704 -23.01 -13.98 24.26
CA ARG A 704 -23.47 -12.78 23.56
C ARG A 704 -22.83 -12.61 22.19
N ALA A 705 -21.56 -12.96 22.03
CA ALA A 705 -20.87 -12.97 20.73
C ALA A 705 -21.52 -13.98 19.78
N ILE A 706 -21.85 -15.17 20.27
CA ILE A 706 -22.55 -16.24 19.51
C ILE A 706 -23.96 -15.81 19.09
N ASP A 707 -24.70 -15.13 19.98
CA ASP A 707 -26.03 -14.59 19.66
C ASP A 707 -26.00 -13.57 18.52
N ILE A 708 -24.88 -12.85 18.36
CA ILE A 708 -24.66 -11.88 17.28
C ILE A 708 -24.19 -12.60 16.01
N ASP A 709 -23.13 -13.41 16.13
CA ASP A 709 -22.54 -14.18 15.04
C ASP A 709 -21.94 -15.51 15.56
N GLY A 710 -22.69 -16.59 15.36
CA GLY A 710 -22.37 -17.94 15.83
C GLY A 710 -21.29 -18.63 15.00
N THR A 711 -20.06 -18.11 15.05
CA THR A 711 -18.91 -18.69 14.33
C THR A 711 -18.30 -19.89 15.05
N ALA A 712 -17.63 -20.77 14.30
CA ALA A 712 -16.89 -21.89 14.87
C ALA A 712 -15.83 -21.43 15.88
N LEU A 713 -15.17 -20.29 15.63
CA LEU A 713 -14.21 -19.69 16.56
C LEU A 713 -14.87 -19.34 17.91
N ALA A 714 -16.04 -18.70 17.89
CA ALA A 714 -16.74 -18.34 19.12
C ALA A 714 -17.17 -19.58 19.94
N TYR A 715 -17.66 -20.63 19.27
CA TYR A 715 -17.99 -21.90 19.92
C TYR A 715 -16.75 -22.63 20.47
N SER A 716 -15.62 -22.62 19.76
CA SER A 716 -14.36 -23.18 20.25
C SER A 716 -13.85 -22.43 21.48
N THR A 717 -13.83 -21.09 21.45
CA THR A 717 -13.49 -20.28 22.62
C THR A 717 -14.41 -20.57 23.80
N ARG A 718 -15.72 -20.77 23.56
CA ARG A 718 -16.67 -21.17 24.59
C ARG A 718 -16.30 -22.53 25.21
N ALA A 719 -15.96 -23.52 24.38
CA ALA A 719 -15.59 -24.86 24.82
C ALA A 719 -14.32 -24.85 25.70
N GLU A 720 -13.33 -24.04 25.32
CA GLU A 720 -12.10 -23.83 26.10
C GLU A 720 -12.41 -23.25 27.48
N ILE A 721 -13.18 -22.15 27.55
CA ILE A 721 -13.54 -21.51 28.81
C ILE A 721 -14.37 -22.45 29.70
N LEU A 722 -15.27 -23.24 29.13
CA LEU A 722 -16.04 -24.24 29.88
C LEU A 722 -15.16 -25.36 30.43
N THR A 723 -14.14 -25.77 29.68
CA THR A 723 -13.16 -26.76 30.14
C THR A 723 -12.37 -26.23 31.33
N ASP A 724 -11.89 -24.99 31.25
CA ASP A 724 -11.17 -24.30 32.34
C ASP A 724 -12.06 -24.08 33.57
N ALA A 725 -13.35 -23.84 33.36
CA ALA A 725 -14.36 -23.74 34.42
C ALA A 725 -14.78 -25.09 35.02
N GLY A 726 -14.32 -26.22 34.46
CA GLY A 726 -14.70 -27.57 34.89
C GLY A 726 -16.11 -28.01 34.47
N ARG A 727 -16.73 -27.33 33.50
CA ARG A 727 -18.09 -27.59 32.98
C ARG A 727 -18.03 -28.47 31.72
N TYR A 728 -17.48 -29.67 31.87
CA TYR A 728 -17.06 -30.51 30.74
C TYR A 728 -18.18 -30.94 29.79
N ASP A 729 -19.36 -31.32 30.30
CA ASP A 729 -20.48 -31.72 29.42
C ASP A 729 -20.96 -30.57 28.53
N GLU A 730 -20.90 -29.33 29.03
CA GLU A 730 -21.24 -28.15 28.23
C GLU A 730 -20.12 -27.79 27.23
N ALA A 731 -18.85 -28.02 27.61
CA ALA A 731 -17.71 -27.84 26.73
C ALA A 731 -17.81 -28.76 25.50
N VAL A 732 -18.21 -30.03 25.73
CA VAL A 732 -18.45 -31.02 24.67
C VAL A 732 -19.48 -30.52 23.66
N LEU A 733 -20.62 -29.97 24.12
CA LEU A 733 -21.66 -29.46 23.22
C LEU A 733 -21.18 -28.25 22.38
N ALA A 734 -20.39 -27.36 22.99
CA ALA A 734 -19.82 -26.22 22.29
C ALA A 734 -18.79 -26.65 21.23
N ALA A 735 -17.90 -27.59 21.58
CA ALA A 735 -16.92 -28.13 20.64
C ALA A 735 -17.57 -28.95 19.50
N GLU A 736 -18.62 -29.71 19.80
CA GLU A 736 -19.45 -30.40 18.79
C GLU A 736 -20.01 -29.39 17.78
N THR A 737 -20.60 -28.30 18.28
CA THR A 737 -21.16 -27.25 17.42
C THR A 737 -20.08 -26.61 16.53
N ALA A 738 -18.89 -26.33 17.09
CA ALA A 738 -17.78 -25.78 16.30
C ALA A 738 -17.31 -26.75 15.19
N TYR A 739 -17.29 -28.06 15.48
CA TYR A 739 -16.98 -29.09 14.50
C TYR A 739 -18.09 -29.23 13.45
N ASP A 740 -19.37 -29.21 13.84
CA ASP A 740 -20.50 -29.28 12.91
C ASP A 740 -20.52 -28.12 11.90
N LEU A 741 -20.02 -26.94 12.29
CA LEU A 741 -19.92 -25.77 11.43
C LEU A 741 -18.81 -25.86 10.37
N THR A 742 -17.77 -26.66 10.61
CA THR A 742 -16.54 -26.65 9.78
C THR A 742 -16.22 -28.02 9.16
N GLY A 743 -16.39 -29.10 9.94
CA GLY A 743 -16.02 -30.46 9.58
C GLY A 743 -14.52 -30.69 9.46
N ASP A 744 -13.68 -29.78 9.97
CA ASP A 744 -12.23 -29.85 9.83
C ASP A 744 -11.54 -30.63 10.98
N LEU A 745 -10.29 -31.01 10.75
CA LEU A 745 -9.48 -31.77 11.70
C LEU A 745 -9.24 -31.01 13.02
N ALA A 746 -9.06 -29.69 12.96
CA ALA A 746 -8.74 -28.89 14.14
C ALA A 746 -9.91 -28.88 15.13
N HIS A 747 -11.11 -28.60 14.64
CA HIS A 747 -12.32 -28.62 15.46
C HIS A 747 -12.72 -30.05 15.85
N GLY A 748 -12.52 -31.04 14.97
CA GLY A 748 -12.79 -32.44 15.28
C GLY A 748 -11.89 -33.01 16.40
N THR A 749 -10.61 -32.65 16.40
CA THR A 749 -9.67 -33.03 17.48
C THR A 749 -9.97 -32.30 18.78
N ALA A 750 -10.33 -31.01 18.74
CA ALA A 750 -10.79 -30.27 19.91
C ALA A 750 -12.06 -30.90 20.52
N TYR A 751 -13.03 -31.30 19.68
CA TYR A 751 -14.24 -32.00 20.12
C TYR A 751 -13.93 -33.35 20.77
N ALA A 752 -13.08 -34.16 20.14
CA ALA A 752 -12.63 -35.43 20.69
C ALA A 752 -11.92 -35.26 22.05
N ASN A 753 -11.09 -34.22 22.20
CA ASN A 753 -10.44 -33.89 23.47
C ASN A 753 -11.45 -33.46 24.55
N ALA A 754 -12.44 -32.63 24.21
CA ALA A 754 -13.50 -32.26 25.14
C ALA A 754 -14.27 -33.51 25.63
N LEU A 755 -14.62 -34.43 24.72
CA LEU A 755 -15.25 -35.72 25.06
C LEU A 755 -14.37 -36.55 26.00
N SER A 756 -13.08 -36.63 25.70
CA SER A 756 -12.09 -37.34 26.51
C SER A 756 -12.01 -36.78 27.94
N VAL A 757 -11.91 -35.45 28.10
CA VAL A 757 -11.86 -34.78 29.41
C VAL A 757 -13.18 -34.94 30.18
N ALA A 758 -14.33 -34.95 29.49
CA ALA A 758 -15.64 -35.25 30.06
C ALA A 758 -15.83 -36.74 30.46
N GLY A 759 -14.82 -37.59 30.29
CA GLY A 759 -14.89 -39.01 30.64
C GLY A 759 -15.58 -39.89 29.59
N ARG A 760 -15.70 -39.41 28.35
CA ARG A 760 -16.29 -40.10 27.19
C ARG A 760 -15.26 -40.40 26.08
N PRO A 761 -14.10 -41.02 26.39
CA PRO A 761 -13.00 -41.18 25.43
C PRO A 761 -13.37 -42.05 24.21
N GLU A 762 -14.23 -43.06 24.35
CA GLU A 762 -14.64 -43.90 23.21
C GLU A 762 -15.45 -43.12 22.16
N GLU A 763 -16.27 -42.16 22.62
CA GLU A 763 -16.99 -41.26 21.70
C GLU A 763 -16.01 -40.31 21.03
N GLY A 764 -15.01 -39.81 21.75
CA GLY A 764 -13.94 -38.99 21.18
C GLY A 764 -13.16 -39.74 20.09
N LEU A 765 -12.80 -41.01 20.32
CA LEU A 765 -12.14 -41.82 19.29
C LEU A 765 -13.04 -42.08 18.08
N ALA A 766 -14.35 -42.23 18.26
CA ALA A 766 -15.28 -42.38 17.15
C ALA A 766 -15.36 -41.13 16.27
N VAL A 767 -15.23 -39.93 16.85
CA VAL A 767 -15.09 -38.68 16.09
C VAL A 767 -13.81 -38.72 15.26
N LEU A 768 -12.68 -39.10 15.85
CA LEU A 768 -11.40 -39.17 15.14
C LEU A 768 -11.39 -40.22 14.02
N ASP A 769 -11.99 -41.38 14.24
CA ASP A 769 -12.12 -42.45 13.23
C ASP A 769 -12.92 -41.99 12.00
N ALA A 770 -13.82 -41.03 12.17
CA ALA A 770 -14.65 -40.49 11.09
C ALA A 770 -13.93 -39.42 10.23
N ILE A 771 -12.78 -38.90 10.68
CA ILE A 771 -12.03 -37.86 9.97
C ILE A 771 -11.05 -38.54 9.01
N ASP A 772 -11.28 -38.35 7.70
CA ASP A 772 -10.36 -38.81 6.66
C ASP A 772 -9.22 -37.82 6.48
N VAL A 773 -7.98 -38.23 6.80
CA VAL A 773 -6.78 -37.39 6.73
C VAL A 773 -5.69 -38.03 5.87
N SER A 774 -4.92 -37.18 5.20
CA SER A 774 -3.77 -37.60 4.39
C SER A 774 -2.55 -36.72 4.67
N GLY A 775 -1.37 -37.13 4.20
CA GLY A 775 -0.16 -36.31 4.35
C GLY A 775 0.22 -36.07 5.82
N ASP A 776 0.46 -34.81 6.17
CA ASP A 776 0.93 -34.35 7.50
C ASP A 776 -0.14 -34.51 8.58
N ASP A 777 -1.41 -34.38 8.21
CA ASP A 777 -2.57 -34.48 9.12
C ASP A 777 -2.70 -35.87 9.77
N ARG A 778 -2.14 -36.92 9.14
CA ARG A 778 -2.06 -38.26 9.74
C ARG A 778 -1.27 -38.28 11.05
N SER A 779 -0.24 -37.44 11.17
CA SER A 779 0.60 -37.36 12.37
C SER A 779 -0.16 -36.70 13.53
N SER A 780 -0.85 -35.60 13.24
CA SER A 780 -1.69 -34.88 14.21
C SER A 780 -2.86 -35.75 14.69
N LEU A 781 -3.54 -36.44 13.77
CA LEU A 781 -4.62 -37.35 14.13
C LEU A 781 -4.12 -38.49 15.01
N ALA A 782 -3.00 -39.15 14.63
CA ALA A 782 -2.43 -40.26 15.40
C ALA A 782 -1.98 -39.83 16.81
N GLN A 783 -1.44 -38.61 16.95
CA GLN A 783 -1.09 -38.04 18.25
C GLN A 783 -2.31 -37.90 19.16
N VAL A 784 -3.36 -37.20 18.69
CA VAL A 784 -4.56 -36.96 19.51
C VAL A 784 -5.28 -38.27 19.80
N PHE A 785 -5.36 -39.19 18.83
CA PHE A 785 -5.91 -40.51 19.04
C PHE A 785 -5.17 -41.25 20.16
N ALA A 786 -3.83 -41.25 20.13
CA ALA A 786 -3.03 -41.90 21.17
C ALA A 786 -3.23 -41.26 22.55
N GLU A 787 -3.37 -39.94 22.61
CA GLU A 787 -3.68 -39.26 23.87
C GLU A 787 -5.05 -39.68 24.44
N ILE A 788 -6.05 -39.92 23.59
CA ILE A 788 -7.41 -40.28 24.03
C ILE A 788 -7.56 -41.78 24.29
N ALA A 789 -6.84 -42.65 23.57
CA ALA A 789 -7.07 -44.10 23.56
C ALA A 789 -6.59 -44.86 24.80
N GLY A 790 -5.74 -44.25 25.63
CA GLY A 790 -5.16 -44.96 26.76
C GLY A 790 -6.10 -45.47 27.86
N PRO A 791 -7.16 -44.76 28.29
CA PRO A 791 -8.17 -45.28 29.20
C PRO A 791 -9.21 -46.18 28.50
N THR A 792 -9.04 -46.46 27.20
CA THR A 792 -9.92 -47.32 26.42
C THR A 792 -9.29 -48.68 26.14
N GLY A 793 -10.02 -49.59 25.50
CA GLY A 793 -9.47 -50.88 25.06
C GLY A 793 -8.60 -50.79 23.80
N ARG A 794 -8.26 -49.58 23.31
CA ARG A 794 -7.64 -49.34 21.99
C ARG A 794 -6.17 -48.90 22.06
N VAL A 795 -5.47 -49.23 23.15
CA VAL A 795 -4.05 -48.90 23.39
C VAL A 795 -3.13 -49.46 22.31
N GLU A 796 -3.29 -50.73 21.93
CA GLU A 796 -2.51 -51.38 20.87
C GLU A 796 -2.77 -50.75 19.49
N GLU A 797 -4.00 -50.31 19.24
CA GLU A 797 -4.38 -49.69 17.98
C GLU A 797 -3.74 -48.30 17.85
N ALA A 798 -3.80 -47.48 18.90
CA ALA A 798 -3.10 -46.21 18.97
C ALA A 798 -1.60 -46.37 18.73
N TRP A 799 -0.97 -47.34 19.40
CA TRP A 799 0.45 -47.63 19.21
C TRP A 799 0.77 -47.99 17.75
N LYS A 800 -0.05 -48.84 17.13
CA LYS A 800 0.11 -49.24 15.73
C LYS A 800 -0.04 -48.05 14.79
N MET A 801 -0.98 -47.14 15.03
CA MET A 801 -1.12 -45.94 14.20
C MET A 801 0.13 -45.06 14.23
N LEU A 802 0.69 -44.82 15.41
CA LEU A 802 1.97 -44.11 15.54
C LEU A 802 3.10 -44.84 14.80
N GLU A 803 3.17 -46.18 14.88
CA GLU A 803 4.16 -46.99 14.15
C GLU A 803 3.99 -46.90 12.63
N GLU A 804 2.76 -46.93 12.10
CA GLU A 804 2.51 -46.79 10.66
C GLU A 804 2.97 -45.42 10.15
N VAL A 805 2.71 -44.33 10.88
CA VAL A 805 3.22 -43.01 10.49
C VAL A 805 4.75 -42.99 10.46
N LEU A 806 5.42 -43.64 11.43
CA LEU A 806 6.88 -43.72 11.46
C LEU A 806 7.49 -44.65 10.41
N LYS A 807 6.74 -45.59 9.83
CA LYS A 807 7.22 -46.36 8.67
C LYS A 807 7.38 -45.46 7.45
N ASP A 808 6.40 -44.58 7.24
CA ASP A 808 6.43 -43.58 6.18
C ASP A 808 7.45 -42.47 6.52
N ARG A 809 7.59 -42.12 7.81
CA ARG A 809 8.38 -40.98 8.30
C ARG A 809 9.23 -41.33 9.54
N PRO A 810 10.35 -42.05 9.39
CA PRO A 810 11.11 -42.60 10.53
C PRO A 810 11.73 -41.60 11.51
N GLY A 811 11.77 -40.32 11.13
CA GLY A 811 12.30 -39.20 11.91
C GLY A 811 11.25 -38.15 12.26
N ASP A 812 9.95 -38.45 12.11
CA ASP A 812 8.88 -37.53 12.48
C ASP A 812 8.93 -37.24 13.99
N GLU A 813 9.34 -36.02 14.34
CA GLU A 813 9.61 -35.61 15.72
C GLU A 813 8.33 -35.60 16.57
N LEU A 814 7.19 -35.21 15.98
CA LEU A 814 5.90 -35.16 16.65
C LEU A 814 5.46 -36.56 17.06
N VAL A 815 5.59 -37.52 16.15
CA VAL A 815 5.14 -38.91 16.38
C VAL A 815 6.08 -39.66 17.31
N LEU A 816 7.40 -39.47 17.19
CA LEU A 816 8.38 -40.02 18.14
C LEU A 816 8.14 -39.49 19.56
N ASN A 817 7.89 -38.19 19.69
CA ASN A 817 7.51 -37.59 20.96
C ASN A 817 6.19 -38.17 21.49
N SER A 818 5.19 -38.31 20.62
CA SER A 818 3.88 -38.88 20.98
C SER A 818 3.98 -40.32 21.46
N GLN A 819 4.84 -41.15 20.87
CA GLN A 819 5.15 -42.50 21.40
C GLN A 819 5.78 -42.42 22.79
N CYS A 820 6.73 -41.53 23.02
CA CYS A 820 7.34 -41.34 24.33
C CYS A 820 6.32 -40.90 25.39
N TRP A 821 5.52 -39.87 25.07
CA TRP A 821 4.44 -39.36 25.90
C TRP A 821 3.44 -40.46 26.25
N PHE A 822 2.99 -41.21 25.24
CA PHE A 822 2.04 -42.32 25.39
C PHE A 822 2.52 -43.42 26.33
N MET A 823 3.80 -43.79 26.25
CA MET A 823 4.39 -44.76 27.18
C MET A 823 4.32 -44.26 28.63
N GLY A 824 4.67 -42.98 28.85
CA GLY A 824 4.65 -42.36 30.18
C GLY A 824 3.24 -42.18 30.75
N THR A 825 2.31 -41.63 29.98
CA THR A 825 0.93 -41.34 30.42
C THR A 825 0.16 -42.61 30.71
N TRP A 826 0.24 -43.62 29.85
CA TRP A 826 -0.56 -44.85 29.97
C TRP A 826 0.17 -46.04 30.57
N ASN A 827 1.40 -45.83 31.06
CA ASN A 827 2.26 -46.87 31.62
C ASN A 827 2.41 -48.07 30.66
N TYR A 828 2.48 -47.79 29.36
CA TYR A 828 2.54 -48.77 28.28
C TYR A 828 3.99 -48.93 27.82
N ARG A 829 4.53 -50.16 27.78
CA ARG A 829 5.91 -50.46 27.33
C ARG A 829 7.02 -49.64 28.01
N VAL A 830 6.79 -49.14 29.23
CA VAL A 830 7.72 -48.26 29.95
C VAL A 830 9.10 -48.88 30.15
N ALA A 831 9.19 -50.18 30.43
CA ALA A 831 10.45 -50.88 30.67
C ALA A 831 11.42 -50.83 29.48
N ASP A 832 10.90 -50.70 28.26
CA ASP A 832 11.67 -50.68 27.01
C ASP A 832 11.72 -49.27 26.38
N GLY A 833 11.11 -48.27 27.01
CA GLY A 833 10.83 -46.97 26.42
C GLY A 833 12.02 -46.00 26.35
N GLU A 834 13.09 -46.26 27.09
CA GLU A 834 14.22 -45.32 27.25
C GLU A 834 14.89 -44.99 25.91
N GLN A 835 15.21 -46.01 25.11
CA GLN A 835 15.85 -45.81 23.80
C GLN A 835 14.98 -45.01 22.83
N LEU A 836 13.66 -45.22 22.89
CA LEU A 836 12.70 -44.52 22.04
C LEU A 836 12.56 -43.06 22.48
N CYS A 837 12.41 -42.80 23.77
CA CYS A 837 12.36 -41.44 24.31
C CYS A 837 13.67 -40.68 24.08
N ASP A 838 14.83 -41.33 24.18
CA ASP A 838 16.12 -40.73 23.80
C ASP A 838 16.17 -40.35 22.32
N LYS A 839 15.60 -41.19 21.44
CA LYS A 839 15.47 -40.89 20.02
C LYS A 839 14.53 -39.69 19.82
N ALA A 840 13.40 -39.64 20.53
CA ALA A 840 12.45 -38.53 20.46
C ALA A 840 13.07 -37.19 20.91
N VAL A 841 13.79 -37.17 22.04
CA VAL A 841 14.51 -35.99 22.53
C VAL A 841 15.56 -35.52 21.53
N LYS A 842 16.33 -36.42 20.92
CA LYS A 842 17.32 -36.07 19.90
C LYS A 842 16.68 -35.56 18.61
N ALA A 843 15.60 -36.20 18.16
CA ALA A 843 14.87 -35.80 16.96
C ALA A 843 14.26 -34.40 17.11
N GLY A 844 13.61 -34.12 18.24
CA GLY A 844 13.03 -32.81 18.56
C GLY A 844 14.04 -31.77 19.06
N GLY A 845 15.34 -31.98 18.89
CA GLY A 845 16.37 -30.99 19.25
C GLY A 845 16.38 -30.59 20.72
N TYR A 846 16.03 -31.50 21.63
CA TYR A 846 15.86 -31.23 23.06
C TYR A 846 14.79 -30.15 23.32
N SER A 847 13.64 -30.24 22.64
CA SER A 847 12.47 -29.41 22.91
C SER A 847 11.90 -29.68 24.32
N ALA A 848 11.18 -28.70 24.88
CA ALA A 848 10.57 -28.84 26.20
C ALA A 848 9.60 -30.05 26.26
N ALA A 849 8.73 -30.20 25.27
CA ALA A 849 7.77 -31.31 25.19
C ALA A 849 8.44 -32.71 25.15
N ALA A 850 9.58 -32.84 24.45
CA ALA A 850 10.32 -34.10 24.39
C ALA A 850 11.02 -34.45 25.70
N LEU A 851 11.59 -33.44 26.37
CA LEU A 851 12.16 -33.59 27.70
C LEU A 851 11.09 -33.94 28.73
N ASP A 852 9.94 -33.27 28.70
CA ASP A 852 8.78 -33.56 29.55
C ASP A 852 8.28 -35.01 29.39
N SER A 853 8.16 -35.47 28.15
CA SER A 853 7.73 -36.84 27.85
C SER A 853 8.70 -37.89 28.40
N ARG A 854 10.01 -37.66 28.26
CA ARG A 854 11.02 -38.57 28.82
C ARG A 854 11.09 -38.48 30.35
N ALA A 855 10.88 -37.30 30.93
CA ALA A 855 10.78 -37.15 32.37
C ALA A 855 9.60 -37.95 32.94
N LEU A 856 8.46 -37.95 32.25
CA LEU A 856 7.30 -38.76 32.63
C LEU A 856 7.62 -40.27 32.56
N LEU A 857 8.35 -40.72 31.54
CA LEU A 857 8.86 -42.10 31.48
C LEU A 857 9.78 -42.42 32.67
N PHE A 858 10.74 -41.54 32.98
CA PHE A 858 11.65 -41.72 34.11
C PHE A 858 10.93 -41.77 35.46
N HIS A 859 9.90 -40.93 35.64
CA HIS A 859 9.02 -40.98 36.81
C HIS A 859 8.37 -42.37 36.95
N ARG A 860 7.85 -42.96 35.86
CA ARG A 860 7.27 -44.32 35.87
C ARG A 860 8.31 -45.41 36.19
N LEU A 861 9.56 -45.20 35.79
CA LEU A 861 10.69 -46.09 36.11
C LEU A 861 11.22 -45.89 37.55
N GLY A 862 10.71 -44.91 38.30
CA GLY A 862 11.20 -44.55 39.63
C GLY A 862 12.55 -43.81 39.63
N ARG A 863 12.97 -43.28 38.48
CA ARG A 863 14.20 -42.51 38.28
C ARG A 863 13.94 -41.02 38.45
N GLU A 864 13.62 -40.63 39.68
CA GLU A 864 13.13 -39.26 39.96
C GLU A 864 14.19 -38.16 39.72
N ASP A 865 15.46 -38.44 39.96
CA ASP A 865 16.55 -37.47 39.71
C ASP A 865 16.67 -37.15 38.21
N ASP A 866 16.67 -38.19 37.35
CA ASP A 866 16.70 -38.02 35.89
C ASP A 866 15.45 -37.29 35.36
N ALA A 867 14.28 -37.58 35.96
CA ALA A 867 13.05 -36.88 35.64
C ALA A 867 13.13 -35.38 35.99
N LEU A 868 13.67 -35.03 37.16
CA LEU A 868 13.84 -33.64 37.58
C LEU A 868 14.81 -32.88 36.67
N ASP A 869 15.92 -33.49 36.25
CA ASP A 869 16.88 -32.87 35.33
C ASP A 869 16.23 -32.48 33.99
N ASP A 870 15.44 -33.39 33.42
CA ASP A 870 14.70 -33.14 32.18
C ASP A 870 13.61 -32.08 32.36
N LEU A 871 12.86 -32.12 33.46
CA LEU A 871 11.83 -31.12 33.77
C LEU A 871 12.41 -29.72 33.97
N GLU A 872 13.58 -29.62 34.60
CA GLU A 872 14.29 -28.34 34.72
C GLU A 872 14.80 -27.84 33.37
N ALA A 873 15.29 -28.73 32.51
CA ALA A 873 15.68 -28.37 31.15
C ALA A 873 14.49 -27.94 30.29
N ALA A 874 13.34 -28.60 30.45
CA ALA A 874 12.09 -28.25 29.78
C ALA A 874 11.60 -26.86 30.23
N LEU A 875 11.50 -26.63 31.53
CA LEU A 875 11.00 -25.37 32.09
C LEU A 875 11.95 -24.18 31.91
N ARG A 876 13.25 -24.41 31.68
CA ARG A 876 14.17 -23.36 31.21
C ARG A 876 13.86 -22.88 29.79
N LYS A 877 13.20 -23.72 28.97
CA LYS A 877 12.83 -23.40 27.59
C LYS A 877 11.39 -22.88 27.50
N GLN A 878 10.48 -23.50 28.24
CA GLN A 878 9.05 -23.16 28.30
C GLN A 878 8.59 -23.11 29.77
N PRO A 879 8.79 -21.98 30.47
CA PRO A 879 8.37 -21.83 31.86
C PRO A 879 6.86 -22.03 32.10
N GLU A 880 6.05 -21.78 31.07
CA GLU A 880 4.58 -21.93 31.05
C GLU A 880 4.07 -23.37 30.87
N GLN A 881 4.95 -24.37 30.75
CA GLN A 881 4.52 -25.75 30.49
C GLN A 881 3.87 -26.37 31.74
N ALA A 882 2.53 -26.28 31.81
CA ALA A 882 1.73 -26.72 32.94
C ALA A 882 1.97 -28.19 33.33
N ALA A 883 2.10 -29.09 32.34
CA ALA A 883 2.39 -30.51 32.55
C ALA A 883 3.73 -30.72 33.29
N SER A 884 4.80 -30.05 32.85
CA SER A 884 6.11 -30.13 33.50
C SER A 884 6.11 -29.54 34.91
N LEU A 885 5.45 -28.40 35.12
CA LEU A 885 5.26 -27.83 36.45
C LEU A 885 4.51 -28.82 37.36
N TYR A 886 3.42 -29.41 36.87
CA TYR A 886 2.61 -30.34 37.65
C TYR A 886 3.38 -31.61 38.02
N LEU A 887 4.07 -32.23 37.05
CA LEU A 887 4.88 -33.42 37.29
C LEU A 887 6.05 -33.13 38.23
N ARG A 888 6.80 -32.03 38.01
CA ARG A 888 7.90 -31.62 38.90
C ARG A 888 7.39 -31.38 40.32
N GLY A 889 6.24 -30.74 40.46
CA GLY A 889 5.60 -30.52 41.74
C GLY A 889 5.24 -31.81 42.48
N ILE A 890 4.70 -32.82 41.78
CA ILE A 890 4.43 -34.15 42.32
C ILE A 890 5.72 -34.84 42.80
N ILE A 891 6.77 -34.84 41.97
CA ILE A 891 8.05 -35.48 42.30
C ILE A 891 8.72 -34.79 43.49
N ARG A 892 8.75 -33.45 43.50
CA ARG A 892 9.28 -32.64 44.61
C ARG A 892 8.55 -32.93 45.92
N LEU A 893 7.23 -32.95 45.92
CA LEU A 893 6.46 -33.30 47.11
C LEU A 893 6.71 -34.75 47.55
N GLY A 894 6.80 -35.68 46.60
CA GLY A 894 7.10 -37.09 46.86
C GLY A 894 8.49 -37.34 47.45
N THR A 895 9.43 -36.43 47.22
CA THR A 895 10.82 -36.46 47.73
C THR A 895 11.04 -35.51 48.93
N GLY A 896 9.98 -34.88 49.45
CA GLY A 896 10.02 -34.03 50.64
C GLY A 896 10.39 -32.56 50.40
N GLN A 897 10.45 -32.11 49.16
CA GLN A 897 10.72 -30.72 48.77
C GLN A 897 9.42 -29.90 48.75
N ALA A 898 9.26 -28.99 49.72
CA ALA A 898 8.03 -28.22 49.91
C ALA A 898 7.70 -27.26 48.74
N ASP A 899 8.71 -26.82 47.98
CA ASP A 899 8.52 -25.92 46.83
C ASP A 899 7.66 -26.53 45.71
N GLY A 900 7.50 -27.87 45.68
CA GLY A 900 6.59 -28.53 44.74
C GLY A 900 5.13 -28.07 44.85
N ARG A 901 4.70 -27.48 45.97
CA ARG A 901 3.37 -26.87 46.09
C ARG A 901 3.17 -25.69 45.15
N LYS A 902 4.19 -24.84 44.99
CA LYS A 902 4.13 -23.68 44.09
C LYS A 902 4.08 -24.12 42.63
N ASP A 903 4.83 -25.17 42.29
CA ASP A 903 4.79 -25.74 40.94
C ASP A 903 3.39 -26.23 40.58
N ILE A 904 2.73 -26.97 41.50
CA ILE A 904 1.34 -27.43 41.32
C ILE A 904 0.37 -26.23 41.23
N GLU A 905 0.52 -25.25 42.10
CA GLU A 905 -0.33 -24.04 42.10
C GLU A 905 -0.24 -23.29 40.76
N HIS A 906 0.97 -23.06 40.25
CA HIS A 906 1.19 -22.41 38.95
C HIS A 906 0.65 -23.26 37.80
N ALA A 907 0.85 -24.58 37.82
CA ALA A 907 0.30 -25.47 36.81
C ALA A 907 -1.24 -25.40 36.74
N LEU A 908 -1.91 -25.33 37.89
CA LEU A 908 -3.37 -25.22 37.97
C LEU A 908 -3.90 -23.85 37.50
N ARG A 909 -3.08 -22.80 37.57
CA ARG A 909 -3.44 -21.49 37.02
C ARG A 909 -3.24 -21.41 35.50
N LEU A 910 -2.31 -22.19 34.97
CA LEU A 910 -2.06 -22.34 33.54
C LEU A 910 -3.08 -23.26 32.86
N SER A 911 -3.45 -24.35 33.52
CA SER A 911 -4.41 -25.35 33.03
C SER A 911 -5.18 -25.91 34.22
N PRO A 912 -6.38 -25.36 34.52
CA PRO A 912 -7.21 -25.79 35.65
C PRO A 912 -7.59 -27.28 35.61
N ASP A 913 -7.67 -27.87 34.42
CA ASP A 913 -8.00 -29.28 34.17
C ASP A 913 -6.80 -30.24 34.32
N ILE A 914 -5.57 -29.74 34.47
CA ILE A 914 -4.33 -30.56 34.48
C ILE A 914 -4.37 -31.68 35.53
N ALA A 915 -4.96 -31.41 36.69
CA ALA A 915 -5.08 -32.41 37.76
C ALA A 915 -5.96 -33.59 37.35
N ILE A 916 -7.05 -33.33 36.63
CA ILE A 916 -7.97 -34.37 36.13
C ILE A 916 -7.30 -35.18 35.04
N ARG A 917 -6.56 -34.54 34.13
CA ARG A 917 -5.75 -35.24 33.12
C ARG A 917 -4.73 -36.19 33.76
N TYR A 918 -3.94 -35.71 34.73
CA TYR A 918 -2.96 -36.55 35.43
C TYR A 918 -3.61 -37.66 36.27
N GLN A 919 -4.77 -37.40 36.87
CA GLN A 919 -5.53 -38.44 37.57
C GLN A 919 -5.94 -39.58 36.63
N ARG A 920 -6.32 -39.27 35.38
CA ARG A 920 -6.62 -40.29 34.35
C ARG A 920 -5.39 -41.12 33.99
N TYR A 921 -4.20 -40.51 34.00
CA TYR A 921 -2.93 -41.23 33.87
C TYR A 921 -2.62 -42.09 35.10
N GLY A 922 -3.40 -42.00 36.19
CA GLY A 922 -3.10 -42.69 37.45
C GLY A 922 -1.92 -42.05 38.19
N ILE A 923 -1.67 -40.76 37.98
CA ILE A 923 -0.62 -39.98 38.61
C ILE A 923 -1.29 -38.91 39.47
N SER A 924 -0.94 -38.83 40.75
CA SER A 924 -1.52 -37.85 41.67
C SER A 924 -0.52 -37.47 42.76
N PRO A 925 -0.59 -36.24 43.31
CA PRO A 925 0.22 -35.86 44.46
C PRO A 925 0.02 -36.84 45.64
N LYS A 926 1.10 -37.23 46.32
CA LYS A 926 1.00 -38.00 47.57
C LYS A 926 0.37 -37.11 48.65
N ARG A 927 -0.64 -37.62 49.35
CA ARG A 927 -1.38 -36.92 50.41
C ARG A 927 -0.52 -36.62 51.63
#